data_AF-A0A3D5YR40-F1
#
_entry.id   AF-A0A3D5YR40-F1
#
_cell.length_a   1.000
_cell.length_b   1.000
_cell.length_c   1.000
_cell.angle_alpha   90.00
_cell.angle_beta   90.00
_cell.angle_gamma   90.00
#
_symmetry.space_group_name_H-M   'P 1'
#
loop_
_entity.id
_entity.type
_entity.pdbx_description
1 polymer ?
#
loop_
_entity_poly.entity_id
_entity_poly.type
_entity_poly.pdbx_seq_one_letter_code
_entity_poly.pdbx_strand_id
1 'polypeptide(L)'
;MKYVLGLDLGIASIGWAIYNYDTSHLERCGVRLFDAAEHPKTKESLSTPRRLARGQRRRIRRRSYRMQKLKDFLIKSTLITQNELNNLFNSEEKSAPQTSRYDIYELRYQALDHKLNNQQLTQVLIHLAKHRGFKSNRKNDKSVDGKVNNQLKANHQLLTEEGYRTVGEMLYKHSSFAINRRNRFGEYRVMLQRSDIETEAQIILGKQQQLGNQIINVEFIEQYIKMFNWQKSFDWKGNIIDMVGSCQFEPNEKRAPRACFSSEKFIALSKLNNIKYTEDSIEKPLTAINIQEIFNFALARKTKTFNITFTDIRRILNISADARFNFVKYKSTDDFLEIEKKEKIKELEFKAFHELKNSISSYVGEITWNNLTNNIPLLDEISIALTYNKTDETIEKALEKCFSDIKNNFDNNEQHSIISAIIGDGISFDKNISLSLKALYQIIPHLENGQRYDQACELAGYHHSLQSSSRSLKLPSIQALGLDQELTNTVVTRAISQVRKVINALVDTYGSPYQINIELARDIGKSAQQRNEINKFQKDNQATNDKLVTQFADYFSRTPAKDELTKYKLWKQQGGKCIYSGDTINLADIRHGENLTQIDHVIPFSLSFDDSLSNKVLCLTRENQCKGNQTPYEYVSANGTNDKAWHEFEERCENSLKHGRQAGFSYKKYQLLLTKNFNQEGFIDRNLNDTRYISRFCKNYLENYLQFSDLADKNRQRVRVLTGQATAFIRAHWGLAKSREENDLHHAQDACVIATVTTGMQQKITSFMKARDFGKNHDATYTDPDTGEIFDAFPMPNINFRTEILLKVKDVFVSRMPKRSITGQVHLDTIRSSKYVDNPVAEYNNGKPFSTIAKQLVESGMKLDKNGEIPTLCPTYKQHNPNIYKLLVDRLEQFDNDAKKAFAKPIFAPRKDGAPSDIQIKTVKIIQAQNTGVKVNQGIADNGGMVRIDIFTKEGKNYIVPVYLSDVIRNELPNRAIVAAKPEKEWDLIDDSFNFYFSLYANDLVKIISKKATYFGYYTGTDRATGGVTILLHDGAREFRSIGVKVNTTLEKYQVDVIGNISKVNHETRLDFSQLKTQK
;
A
#
# COMPACT_ATOMS: atom_id res chain seq x y z
N MET A 1 -42.27 17.15 -9.99
CA MET A 1 -41.25 18.03 -9.38
C MET A 1 -39.94 17.88 -10.14
N LYS A 2 -39.39 18.95 -10.71
CA LYS A 2 -38.01 18.95 -11.20
C LYS A 2 -37.09 19.23 -10.03
N TYR A 3 -36.21 18.28 -9.70
CA TYR A 3 -35.31 18.43 -8.56
C TYR A 3 -33.83 18.26 -8.93
N VAL A 4 -32.99 19.05 -8.28
CA VAL A 4 -31.53 18.96 -8.33
C VAL A 4 -31.04 18.24 -7.08
N LEU A 5 -30.25 17.20 -7.29
CA LEU A 5 -29.60 16.47 -6.20
C LEU A 5 -28.18 16.96 -6.00
N GLY A 6 -27.88 17.55 -4.84
CA GLY A 6 -26.52 17.88 -4.42
C GLY A 6 -25.87 16.72 -3.70
N LEU A 7 -24.60 16.43 -4.01
CA LEU A 7 -23.80 15.37 -3.39
C LEU A 7 -22.44 15.89 -2.93
N ASP A 8 -22.20 15.83 -1.62
CA ASP A 8 -20.88 15.96 -1.00
C ASP A 8 -20.29 14.55 -0.80
N LEU A 9 -19.24 14.21 -1.55
CA LEU A 9 -18.67 12.86 -1.59
C LEU A 9 -17.35 12.80 -0.83
N GLY A 10 -17.30 12.00 0.24
CA GLY A 10 -16.10 11.65 0.97
C GLY A 10 -15.70 10.17 0.82
N ILE A 11 -14.56 9.81 1.42
CA ILE A 11 -14.10 8.41 1.48
C ILE A 11 -14.91 7.53 2.45
N ALA A 12 -15.67 8.16 3.35
CA ALA A 12 -16.44 7.52 4.44
C ALA A 12 -17.82 8.17 4.67
N SER A 13 -18.19 9.16 3.86
CA SER A 13 -19.41 9.93 4.01
C SER A 13 -19.99 10.35 2.66
N ILE A 14 -21.31 10.46 2.61
CA ILE A 14 -22.07 11.05 1.51
C ILE A 14 -23.08 12.01 2.13
N GLY A 15 -22.84 13.30 1.97
CA GLY A 15 -23.88 14.31 2.16
C GLY A 15 -24.77 14.38 0.92
N TRP A 16 -26.08 14.47 1.11
CA TRP A 16 -27.02 14.61 -0.01
C TRP A 16 -28.13 15.63 0.30
N ALA A 17 -28.62 16.31 -0.73
CA ALA A 17 -29.70 17.29 -0.63
C ALA A 17 -30.59 17.32 -1.87
N ILE A 18 -31.89 17.42 -1.68
CA ILE A 18 -32.92 17.54 -2.74
C ILE A 18 -33.39 18.98 -2.77
N TYR A 19 -33.05 19.68 -3.85
CA TYR A 19 -33.49 21.05 -4.12
C TYR A 19 -34.56 21.03 -5.21
N ASN A 20 -35.73 21.58 -4.92
CA ASN A 20 -36.82 21.73 -5.88
C ASN A 20 -36.52 22.92 -6.80
N TYR A 21 -36.28 22.61 -8.07
CA TYR A 21 -35.90 23.61 -9.06
C TYR A 21 -37.06 24.53 -9.43
N ASP A 22 -38.28 24.02 -9.38
CA ASP A 22 -39.48 24.76 -9.78
C ASP A 22 -39.88 25.80 -8.71
N THR A 23 -39.69 25.47 -7.42
CA THR A 23 -40.10 26.32 -6.29
C THR A 23 -38.94 27.05 -5.60
N SER A 24 -37.70 26.71 -5.93
CA SER A 24 -36.49 27.25 -5.30
C SER A 24 -36.38 27.00 -3.79
N HIS A 25 -36.86 25.83 -3.35
CA HIS A 25 -36.85 25.38 -1.96
C HIS A 25 -36.08 24.07 -1.76
N LEU A 26 -35.58 23.86 -0.54
CA LEU A 26 -34.90 22.66 -0.08
C LEU A 26 -35.92 21.66 0.51
N GLU A 27 -36.15 20.56 -0.20
CA GLU A 27 -37.12 19.54 0.21
C GLU A 27 -36.61 18.73 1.40
N ARG A 28 -35.40 18.16 1.26
CA ARG A 28 -34.80 17.24 2.24
C ARG A 28 -33.29 17.17 2.05
N CYS A 29 -32.56 16.95 3.14
CA CYS A 29 -31.15 16.59 3.11
C CYS A 29 -30.85 15.43 4.06
N GLY A 30 -29.65 14.87 3.96
CA GLY A 30 -29.21 13.80 4.84
C GLY A 30 -27.74 13.46 4.70
N VAL A 31 -27.29 12.57 5.58
CA VAL A 31 -25.90 12.07 5.60
C VAL A 31 -25.91 10.56 5.68
N ARG A 32 -25.10 9.92 4.83
CA ARG A 32 -24.81 8.50 4.87
C ARG A 32 -23.34 8.27 5.18
N LEU A 33 -23.05 7.64 6.32
CA LEU A 33 -21.72 7.27 6.77
C LEU A 33 -21.45 5.77 6.60
N PHE A 34 -20.20 5.45 6.31
CA PHE A 34 -19.71 4.09 6.16
C PHE A 34 -18.22 4.04 6.48
N ASP A 35 -17.70 2.87 6.86
CA ASP A 35 -16.26 2.73 7.08
C ASP A 35 -15.51 2.88 5.75
N ALA A 36 -14.49 3.73 5.72
CA ALA A 36 -13.48 3.67 4.68
C ALA A 36 -12.91 2.23 4.61
N ALA A 37 -12.61 1.72 3.41
CA ALA A 37 -12.09 0.36 3.23
C ALA A 37 -10.58 0.26 3.58
N GLU A 38 -10.20 0.84 4.70
CA GLU A 38 -8.84 0.97 5.21
C GLU A 38 -8.74 0.51 6.67
N HIS A 39 -7.54 0.20 7.11
CA HIS A 39 -7.26 -0.17 8.49
C HIS A 39 -7.35 1.07 9.40
N PRO A 40 -8.07 1.04 10.54
CA PRO A 40 -8.35 2.25 11.33
C PRO A 40 -7.10 3.00 11.82
N LYS A 41 -6.04 2.27 12.20
CA LYS A 41 -4.80 2.85 12.75
C LYS A 41 -3.78 3.20 11.68
N THR A 42 -3.64 2.34 10.66
CA THR A 42 -2.57 2.46 9.67
C THR A 42 -3.04 3.01 8.35
N LYS A 43 -4.36 3.26 8.18
CA LYS A 43 -4.98 3.81 6.96
C LYS A 43 -4.60 3.10 5.65
N GLU A 44 -4.00 1.91 5.75
CA GLU A 44 -3.69 1.04 4.62
C GLU A 44 -4.97 0.33 4.16
N SER A 45 -5.07 0.02 2.87
CA SER A 45 -6.19 -0.80 2.37
C SER A 45 -6.33 -2.09 3.19
N LEU A 46 -7.55 -2.43 3.59
CA LEU A 46 -7.87 -3.69 4.29
C LEU A 46 -7.45 -4.93 3.48
N SER A 47 -7.24 -4.78 2.16
CA SER A 47 -6.73 -5.83 1.29
C SER A 47 -5.25 -6.17 1.51
N THR A 48 -4.43 -5.22 1.98
CA THR A 48 -2.98 -5.40 2.15
C THR A 48 -2.66 -6.42 3.25
N PRO A 49 -3.16 -6.28 4.49
CA PRO A 49 -2.95 -7.27 5.54
C PRO A 49 -3.43 -8.68 5.13
N ARG A 50 -4.61 -8.76 4.47
CA ARG A 50 -5.14 -10.02 3.93
C ARG A 50 -4.20 -10.66 2.92
N ARG A 51 -3.63 -9.87 2.00
CA ARG A 51 -2.67 -10.33 0.98
C ARG A 51 -1.39 -10.84 1.61
N LEU A 52 -0.83 -10.12 2.58
CA LEU A 52 0.39 -10.52 3.32
C LEU A 52 0.17 -11.84 4.08
N ALA A 53 -0.91 -11.94 4.85
CA ALA A 53 -1.26 -13.15 5.58
C ALA A 53 -1.47 -14.35 4.64
N ARG A 54 -2.14 -14.16 3.49
CA ARG A 54 -2.28 -15.20 2.46
C ARG A 54 -0.93 -15.62 1.88
N GLY A 55 -0.03 -14.67 1.64
CA GLY A 55 1.34 -14.94 1.19
C GLY A 55 2.13 -15.78 2.19
N GLN A 56 2.08 -15.41 3.47
CA GLN A 56 2.72 -16.15 4.56
C GLN A 56 2.15 -17.58 4.70
N ARG A 57 0.82 -17.75 4.69
CA ARG A 57 0.18 -19.09 4.72
C ARG A 57 0.67 -19.96 3.57
N ARG A 58 0.72 -19.43 2.34
CA ARG A 58 1.24 -20.15 1.17
C ARG A 58 2.71 -20.53 1.35
N ARG A 59 3.54 -19.63 1.88
CA ARG A 59 4.97 -19.88 2.15
C ARG A 59 5.16 -21.00 3.17
N ILE A 60 4.44 -20.95 4.29
CA ILE A 60 4.49 -21.97 5.35
C ILE A 60 4.02 -23.32 4.81
N ARG A 61 2.86 -23.36 4.14
CA ARG A 61 2.31 -24.59 3.55
C ARG A 61 3.25 -25.23 2.53
N ARG A 62 3.84 -24.44 1.62
CA ARG A 62 4.79 -24.94 0.61
C ARG A 62 6.09 -25.45 1.23
N ARG A 63 6.58 -24.79 2.29
CA ARG A 63 7.74 -25.27 3.05
C ARG A 63 7.40 -26.61 3.72
N SER A 64 6.30 -26.68 4.45
CA SER A 64 5.83 -27.90 5.12
C SER A 64 5.66 -29.06 4.13
N TYR A 65 4.96 -28.84 3.01
CA TYR A 65 4.79 -29.83 1.95
C TYR A 65 6.13 -30.33 1.39
N ARG A 66 7.07 -29.42 1.08
CA ARG A 66 8.42 -29.83 0.62
C ARG A 66 9.15 -30.65 1.68
N MET A 67 9.09 -30.26 2.95
CA MET A 67 9.73 -31.01 4.04
C MET A 67 9.10 -32.39 4.24
N GLN A 68 7.77 -32.50 4.09
CA GLN A 68 7.08 -33.79 4.13
C GLN A 68 7.55 -34.68 2.99
N LYS A 69 7.49 -34.18 1.74
CA LYS A 69 7.96 -34.96 0.58
C LYS A 69 9.41 -35.38 0.71
N LEU A 70 10.29 -34.50 1.19
CA LEU A 70 11.69 -34.84 1.46
C LEU A 70 11.79 -35.97 2.48
N LYS A 71 11.11 -35.87 3.62
CA LYS A 71 11.10 -36.92 4.64
C LYS A 71 10.59 -38.26 4.09
N ASP A 72 9.50 -38.24 3.34
CA ASP A 72 8.95 -39.44 2.69
C ASP A 72 9.98 -40.07 1.74
N PHE A 73 10.70 -39.25 0.97
CA PHE A 73 11.76 -39.70 0.07
C PHE A 73 12.93 -40.33 0.83
N LEU A 74 13.41 -39.70 1.92
CA LEU A 74 14.51 -40.23 2.73
C LEU A 74 14.16 -41.57 3.42
N ILE A 75 12.89 -41.76 3.79
CA ILE A 75 12.40 -43.04 4.32
C ILE A 75 12.35 -44.10 3.21
N LYS A 76 11.77 -43.75 2.05
CA LYS A 76 11.64 -44.66 0.90
C LYS A 76 12.99 -45.10 0.35
N SER A 77 13.99 -44.22 0.39
CA SER A 77 15.36 -44.56 0.00
C SER A 77 16.08 -45.40 1.05
N THR A 78 15.42 -45.79 2.15
CA THR A 78 16.00 -46.51 3.30
C THR A 78 17.14 -45.77 4.00
N LEU A 79 17.31 -44.47 3.74
CA LEU A 79 18.38 -43.68 4.40
C LEU A 79 18.09 -43.57 5.89
N ILE A 80 16.82 -43.41 6.28
CA ILE A 80 16.41 -43.35 7.68
C ILE A 80 15.10 -44.11 7.86
N THR A 81 14.93 -44.76 9.01
CA THR A 81 13.64 -45.35 9.38
C THR A 81 12.69 -44.30 9.93
N GLN A 82 11.38 -44.59 9.93
CA GLN A 82 10.38 -43.70 10.52
C GLN A 82 10.64 -43.44 12.01
N ASN A 83 11.10 -44.46 12.75
CA ASN A 83 11.39 -44.34 14.19
C ASN A 83 12.58 -43.39 14.44
N GLU A 84 13.68 -43.59 13.72
CA GLU A 84 14.85 -42.71 13.81
C GLU A 84 14.51 -41.27 13.43
N LEU A 85 13.71 -41.06 12.38
CA LEU A 85 13.30 -39.72 11.96
C LEU A 85 12.43 -39.01 13.01
N ASN A 86 11.56 -39.74 13.71
CA ASN A 86 10.73 -39.20 14.78
C ASN A 86 11.59 -38.75 15.98
N ASN A 87 12.66 -39.51 16.28
CA ASN A 87 13.55 -39.23 17.41
C ASN A 87 14.70 -38.26 17.05
N LEU A 88 14.95 -38.02 15.76
CA LEU A 88 16.07 -37.22 15.25
C LEU A 88 16.20 -35.82 15.87
N PHE A 89 15.10 -35.23 16.32
CA PHE A 89 15.05 -33.89 16.92
C PHE A 89 14.50 -33.86 18.34
N ASN A 90 14.19 -35.01 18.95
CA ASN A 90 13.67 -35.08 20.31
C ASN A 90 14.76 -34.67 21.32
N SER A 91 14.33 -34.03 22.41
CA SER A 91 15.20 -33.49 23.45
C SER A 91 15.10 -34.25 24.78
N GLU A 92 14.37 -35.37 24.80
CA GLU A 92 14.05 -36.13 26.02
C GLU A 92 15.06 -37.23 26.34
N GLU A 93 15.90 -37.67 25.38
CA GLU A 93 17.10 -38.48 25.66
C GLU A 93 18.22 -37.58 26.22
N LYS A 94 18.10 -37.19 27.50
CA LYS A 94 19.12 -36.46 28.27
C LYS A 94 19.97 -37.40 29.13
N SER A 95 20.48 -38.47 28.54
CA SER A 95 21.26 -39.48 29.26
C SER A 95 22.59 -39.78 28.56
N ALA A 96 23.44 -38.75 28.43
CA ALA A 96 24.90 -38.86 28.46
C ALA A 96 25.53 -37.46 28.60
N PRO A 97 26.43 -37.21 29.55
CA PRO A 97 27.23 -35.99 29.58
C PRO A 97 28.32 -36.06 28.48
N GLN A 98 28.52 -34.94 27.76
CA GLN A 98 29.65 -34.62 26.85
C GLN A 98 29.56 -34.88 25.33
N THR A 99 28.53 -35.51 24.76
CA THR A 99 28.29 -35.40 23.30
C THR A 99 27.21 -34.36 23.02
N SER A 100 27.63 -33.10 23.04
CA SER A 100 26.88 -31.97 22.47
C SER A 100 26.23 -32.41 21.16
N ARG A 101 24.92 -32.17 20.98
CA ARG A 101 24.24 -32.20 19.68
C ARG A 101 25.19 -31.62 18.64
N TYR A 102 25.65 -32.44 17.69
CA TYR A 102 26.58 -31.99 16.66
C TYR A 102 26.04 -30.71 16.02
N ASP A 103 26.90 -29.70 15.95
CA ASP A 103 26.55 -28.44 15.33
C ASP A 103 26.24 -28.70 13.86
N ILE A 104 25.03 -28.38 13.40
CA ILE A 104 24.60 -28.71 12.02
C ILE A 104 25.51 -28.10 10.96
N TYR A 105 26.22 -27.01 11.27
CA TYR A 105 27.19 -26.39 10.37
C TYR A 105 28.53 -27.13 10.39
N GLU A 106 28.91 -27.68 11.55
CA GLU A 106 30.04 -28.60 11.68
C GLU A 106 29.78 -29.90 10.91
N LEU A 107 28.59 -30.50 11.03
CA LEU A 107 28.23 -31.70 10.26
C LEU A 107 28.30 -31.45 8.75
N ARG A 108 27.84 -30.29 8.28
CA ARG A 108 27.95 -29.90 6.86
C ARG A 108 29.41 -29.80 6.40
N TYR A 109 30.29 -29.30 7.27
CA TYR A 109 31.73 -29.24 7.01
C TYR A 109 32.38 -30.63 7.04
N GLN A 110 32.12 -31.43 8.07
CA GLN A 110 32.64 -32.79 8.22
C GLN A 110 32.20 -33.71 7.07
N ALA A 111 31.00 -33.51 6.51
CA ALA A 111 30.48 -34.30 5.39
C ALA A 111 31.33 -34.20 4.11
N LEU A 112 32.27 -33.25 4.02
CA LEU A 112 33.17 -33.09 2.88
C LEU A 112 34.32 -34.10 2.91
N ASP A 113 34.74 -34.51 4.10
CA ASP A 113 35.97 -35.27 4.34
C ASP A 113 35.74 -36.57 5.12
N HIS A 114 34.59 -36.72 5.78
CA HIS A 114 34.25 -37.87 6.61
C HIS A 114 32.89 -38.46 6.25
N LYS A 115 32.79 -39.80 6.30
CA LYS A 115 31.52 -40.50 6.14
C LYS A 115 30.63 -40.21 7.35
N LEU A 116 29.52 -39.51 7.12
CA LEU A 116 28.51 -39.31 8.15
C LEU A 116 27.66 -40.57 8.28
N ASN A 117 27.16 -40.83 9.50
CA ASN A 117 26.11 -41.82 9.65
C ASN A 117 24.81 -41.30 9.00
N ASN A 118 23.89 -42.20 8.68
CA ASN A 118 22.70 -41.82 7.91
C ASN A 118 21.77 -40.86 8.67
N GLN A 119 21.76 -40.88 10.01
CA GLN A 119 20.99 -39.94 10.82
C GLN A 119 21.57 -38.52 10.71
N GLN A 120 22.90 -38.38 10.83
CA GLN A 120 23.62 -37.12 10.65
C GLN A 120 23.45 -36.57 9.23
N LEU A 121 23.60 -37.41 8.21
CA LEU A 121 23.39 -37.02 6.82
C LEU A 121 21.93 -36.56 6.60
N THR A 122 20.96 -37.26 7.19
CA THR A 122 19.55 -36.85 7.15
C THR A 122 19.32 -35.48 7.79
N GLN A 123 19.97 -35.17 8.92
CA GLN A 123 19.91 -33.85 9.53
C GLN A 123 20.44 -32.76 8.58
N VAL A 124 21.58 -33.02 7.91
CA VAL A 124 22.18 -32.11 6.93
C VAL A 124 21.23 -31.84 5.76
N LEU A 125 20.67 -32.89 5.15
CA LEU A 125 19.76 -32.76 4.00
C LEU A 125 18.46 -32.03 4.37
N ILE A 126 17.87 -32.32 5.52
CA ILE A 126 16.69 -31.59 6.01
C ILE A 126 17.03 -30.12 6.26
N HIS A 127 18.20 -29.84 6.85
CA HIS A 127 18.65 -28.48 7.14
C HIS A 127 18.82 -27.66 5.86
N LEU A 128 19.54 -28.18 4.86
CA LEU A 128 19.76 -27.54 3.56
C LEU A 128 18.42 -27.23 2.87
N ALA A 129 17.50 -28.20 2.77
CA ALA A 129 16.21 -28.01 2.11
C ALA A 129 15.26 -27.05 2.87
N LYS A 130 15.37 -26.96 4.19
CA LYS A 130 14.63 -25.99 5.03
C LYS A 130 15.17 -24.57 4.86
N HIS A 131 16.49 -24.44 4.69
CA HIS A 131 17.25 -23.18 4.63
C HIS A 131 17.90 -22.92 3.26
N ARG A 132 17.21 -23.28 2.17
CA ARG A 132 17.68 -23.29 0.77
C ARG A 132 18.00 -21.94 0.09
N GLY A 133 18.27 -20.88 0.85
CA GLY A 133 18.66 -19.59 0.28
C GLY A 133 17.64 -18.89 -0.63
N PHE A 134 18.08 -17.80 -1.24
CA PHE A 134 17.32 -16.98 -2.18
C PHE A 134 17.61 -17.42 -3.63
N LYS A 135 16.57 -17.55 -4.45
CA LYS A 135 16.70 -17.78 -5.89
C LYS A 135 16.08 -16.59 -6.59
N SER A 136 16.89 -15.89 -7.38
CA SER A 136 16.39 -14.85 -8.29
C SER A 136 15.48 -15.49 -9.34
N ASN A 137 14.49 -14.74 -9.84
CA ASN A 137 13.64 -15.23 -10.92
C ASN A 137 14.32 -15.15 -12.29
N ARG A 138 15.36 -14.31 -12.40
CA ARG A 138 16.17 -14.11 -13.62
C ARG A 138 17.64 -13.90 -13.27
N LYS A 139 18.55 -14.21 -14.20
CA LYS A 139 19.99 -14.00 -14.02
C LYS A 139 20.37 -12.54 -13.67
N ASN A 140 19.66 -11.56 -14.26
CA ASN A 140 19.86 -10.12 -14.01
C ASN A 140 18.59 -9.40 -13.50
N ASP A 141 17.99 -9.92 -12.43
CA ASP A 141 16.75 -9.37 -11.87
C ASP A 141 16.97 -8.04 -11.12
N LYS A 142 16.59 -6.92 -11.76
CA LYS A 142 16.69 -5.56 -11.20
C LYS A 142 15.71 -5.31 -10.04
N SER A 143 14.75 -6.20 -9.78
CA SER A 143 13.66 -6.01 -8.79
C SER A 143 13.99 -6.45 -7.36
N VAL A 144 15.07 -7.22 -7.16
CA VAL A 144 15.45 -7.73 -5.82
C VAL A 144 15.88 -6.57 -4.91
N ASP A 145 15.46 -6.56 -3.65
CA ASP A 145 15.88 -5.55 -2.67
C ASP A 145 17.40 -5.37 -2.64
N GLY A 146 17.86 -4.13 -2.47
CA GLY A 146 19.28 -3.81 -2.50
C GLY A 146 20.11 -4.49 -1.43
N LYS A 147 19.63 -4.49 -0.18
CA LYS A 147 20.36 -5.04 0.96
C LYS A 147 20.50 -6.55 0.81
N VAL A 148 19.41 -7.20 0.38
CA VAL A 148 19.41 -8.64 0.13
C VAL A 148 20.34 -8.99 -1.04
N ASN A 149 20.22 -8.30 -2.18
CA ASN A 149 21.04 -8.62 -3.36
C ASN A 149 22.54 -8.41 -3.10
N ASN A 150 22.90 -7.36 -2.38
CA ASN A 150 24.32 -7.06 -2.13
C ASN A 150 24.93 -8.01 -1.12
N GLN A 151 24.20 -8.42 -0.08
CA GLN A 151 24.70 -9.47 0.80
C GLN A 151 24.80 -10.83 0.08
N LEU A 152 23.86 -11.15 -0.81
CA LEU A 152 23.94 -12.36 -1.64
C LEU A 152 25.21 -12.37 -2.51
N LYS A 153 25.59 -11.22 -3.07
CA LYS A 153 26.85 -11.06 -3.83
C LYS A 153 28.07 -11.14 -2.91
N ALA A 154 28.07 -10.41 -1.80
CA ALA A 154 29.19 -10.38 -0.86
C ALA A 154 29.49 -11.76 -0.26
N ASN A 155 28.47 -12.53 0.11
CA ASN A 155 28.68 -13.89 0.62
C ASN A 155 29.11 -14.86 -0.48
N HIS A 156 28.68 -14.65 -1.73
CA HIS A 156 29.16 -15.45 -2.86
C HIS A 156 30.62 -15.13 -3.18
N GLN A 157 31.01 -13.85 -3.17
CA GLN A 157 32.41 -13.43 -3.30
C GLN A 157 33.27 -13.99 -2.17
N LEU A 158 32.81 -13.90 -0.92
CA LEU A 158 33.51 -14.49 0.23
C LEU A 158 33.72 -16.00 0.06
N LEU A 159 32.71 -16.72 -0.44
CA LEU A 159 32.81 -18.15 -0.72
C LEU A 159 33.91 -18.44 -1.74
N THR A 160 33.99 -17.66 -2.82
CA THR A 160 34.94 -17.88 -3.92
C THR A 160 36.34 -17.35 -3.67
N GLU A 161 36.48 -16.13 -3.16
CA GLU A 161 37.76 -15.41 -3.04
C GLU A 161 38.61 -15.97 -1.90
N GLU A 162 37.99 -16.40 -0.79
CA GLU A 162 38.70 -17.05 0.31
C GLU A 162 38.81 -18.58 0.17
N GLY A 163 38.39 -19.13 -0.98
CA GLY A 163 38.64 -20.54 -1.33
C GLY A 163 37.88 -21.57 -0.50
N TYR A 164 36.71 -21.23 0.05
CA TYR A 164 35.87 -22.20 0.76
C TYR A 164 35.19 -23.15 -0.25
N ARG A 165 35.16 -24.46 0.05
CA ARG A 165 34.58 -25.47 -0.86
C ARG A 165 33.06 -25.40 -0.90
N THR A 166 32.43 -25.05 0.22
CA THR A 166 30.97 -24.98 0.36
C THR A 166 30.52 -23.89 1.33
N VAL A 167 29.25 -23.51 1.24
CA VAL A 167 28.62 -22.57 2.19
C VAL A 167 28.64 -23.11 3.62
N GLY A 168 28.50 -24.43 3.82
CA GLY A 168 28.61 -25.07 5.13
C GLY A 168 29.99 -24.83 5.77
N GLU A 169 31.05 -25.04 5.00
CA GLU A 169 32.43 -24.77 5.42
C GLU A 169 32.65 -23.29 5.74
N MET A 170 32.22 -22.38 4.86
CA MET A 170 32.33 -20.93 5.06
C MET A 170 31.63 -20.49 6.36
N LEU A 171 30.39 -20.92 6.59
CA LEU A 171 29.63 -20.55 7.79
C LEU A 171 30.23 -21.16 9.07
N TYR A 172 30.93 -22.29 8.97
CA TYR A 172 31.57 -22.95 10.09
C TYR A 172 32.91 -22.29 10.48
N LYS A 173 33.78 -22.05 9.49
CA LYS A 173 35.17 -21.57 9.69
C LYS A 173 35.30 -20.05 9.80
N HIS A 174 34.55 -19.28 9.01
CA HIS A 174 34.81 -17.85 8.89
C HIS A 174 34.37 -17.09 10.16
N SER A 175 35.27 -16.25 10.69
CA SER A 175 35.12 -15.56 11.99
C SER A 175 33.87 -14.69 12.08
N SER A 176 33.46 -14.07 10.96
CA SER A 176 32.25 -13.23 10.90
C SER A 176 30.95 -13.99 11.25
N PHE A 177 30.92 -15.32 11.15
CA PHE A 177 29.75 -16.14 11.46
C PHE A 177 29.86 -16.87 12.81
N ALA A 178 31.01 -16.82 13.49
CA ALA A 178 31.28 -17.57 14.72
C ALA A 178 30.28 -17.27 15.85
N ILE A 179 29.85 -16.01 15.99
CA ILE A 179 28.89 -15.58 17.02
C ILE A 179 27.48 -16.15 16.75
N ASN A 180 27.07 -16.22 15.47
CA ASN A 180 25.75 -16.71 15.09
C ASN A 180 25.67 -17.01 13.58
N ARG A 181 25.22 -18.20 13.22
CA ARG A 181 25.12 -18.63 11.81
C ARG A 181 23.73 -18.40 11.19
N ARG A 182 22.92 -17.52 11.82
CA ARG A 182 21.57 -17.11 11.40
C ARG A 182 21.37 -15.62 11.58
N ASN A 183 20.54 -15.00 10.73
CA ASN A 183 20.13 -13.61 10.93
C ASN A 183 19.20 -13.47 12.14
N ARG A 184 19.41 -12.41 12.92
CA ARG A 184 18.47 -11.91 13.94
C ARG A 184 17.61 -10.79 13.37
N PHE A 185 16.68 -10.29 14.18
CA PHE A 185 15.81 -9.16 13.78
C PHE A 185 16.67 -7.95 13.39
N GLY A 186 16.44 -7.43 12.19
CA GLY A 186 17.20 -6.30 11.62
C GLY A 186 18.53 -6.67 10.94
N GLU A 187 19.00 -7.92 11.05
CA GLU A 187 20.26 -8.38 10.44
C GLU A 187 20.04 -9.02 9.06
N TYR A 188 21.00 -8.80 8.16
CA TYR A 188 20.99 -9.39 6.82
C TYR A 188 22.26 -10.20 6.51
N ARG A 189 23.22 -10.32 7.44
CA ARG A 189 24.56 -10.91 7.20
C ARG A 189 24.53 -12.28 6.51
N VAL A 190 23.66 -13.19 6.94
CA VAL A 190 23.55 -14.56 6.42
C VAL A 190 22.45 -14.64 5.36
N MET A 191 22.68 -14.00 4.20
CA MET A 191 21.86 -14.14 2.99
C MET A 191 22.66 -14.90 1.93
N LEU A 192 22.14 -16.04 1.49
CA LEU A 192 22.87 -17.00 0.67
C LEU A 192 22.11 -17.27 -0.62
N GLN A 193 22.83 -17.40 -1.74
CA GLN A 193 22.20 -17.80 -2.99
C GLN A 193 21.79 -19.26 -2.91
N ARG A 194 20.67 -19.60 -3.57
CA ARG A 194 20.20 -20.98 -3.63
C ARG A 194 21.18 -21.85 -4.42
N SER A 195 21.77 -21.31 -5.48
CA SER A 195 22.80 -21.97 -6.29
C SER A 195 23.97 -22.43 -5.42
N ASP A 196 24.51 -21.57 -4.55
CA ASP A 196 25.64 -21.94 -3.69
C ASP A 196 25.30 -23.12 -2.74
N ILE A 197 24.07 -23.17 -2.23
CA ILE A 197 23.59 -24.23 -1.34
C ILE A 197 23.24 -25.51 -2.12
N GLU A 198 22.77 -25.36 -3.37
CA GLU A 198 22.57 -26.48 -4.30
C GLU A 198 23.91 -27.17 -4.60
N THR A 199 24.93 -26.38 -4.96
CA THR A 199 26.30 -26.86 -5.18
C THR A 199 26.84 -27.56 -3.94
N GLU A 200 26.65 -26.99 -2.75
CA GLU A 200 27.02 -27.65 -1.49
C GLU A 200 26.32 -29.01 -1.34
N ALA A 201 25.02 -29.10 -1.61
CA ALA A 201 24.29 -30.36 -1.48
C ALA A 201 24.81 -31.43 -2.46
N GLN A 202 25.12 -31.03 -3.70
CA GLN A 202 25.72 -31.92 -4.70
C GLN A 202 27.09 -32.40 -4.25
N ILE A 203 27.96 -31.50 -3.78
CA ILE A 203 29.31 -31.85 -3.28
C ILE A 203 29.21 -32.80 -2.09
N ILE A 204 28.37 -32.49 -1.09
CA ILE A 204 28.19 -33.34 0.10
C ILE A 204 27.73 -34.74 -0.33
N LEU A 205 26.68 -34.85 -1.13
CA LEU A 205 26.17 -36.16 -1.53
C LEU A 205 27.18 -36.95 -2.38
N GLY A 206 27.87 -36.29 -3.31
CA GLY A 206 28.94 -36.91 -4.10
C GLY A 206 30.11 -37.39 -3.23
N LYS A 207 30.51 -36.62 -2.22
CA LYS A 207 31.54 -37.04 -1.25
C LYS A 207 31.08 -38.20 -0.39
N GLN A 208 29.84 -38.19 0.10
CA GLN A 208 29.30 -39.30 0.89
C GLN A 208 29.21 -40.59 0.07
N GLN A 209 28.86 -40.51 -1.22
CA GLN A 209 28.93 -41.64 -2.15
C GLN A 209 30.38 -42.17 -2.27
N GLN A 210 31.35 -41.29 -2.53
CA GLN A 210 32.79 -41.65 -2.65
C GLN A 210 33.34 -42.28 -1.37
N LEU A 211 32.87 -41.82 -0.20
CA LEU A 211 33.26 -42.33 1.12
C LEU A 211 32.50 -43.62 1.52
N GLY A 212 31.82 -44.26 0.55
CA GLY A 212 31.23 -45.59 0.71
C GLY A 212 29.82 -45.61 1.30
N ASN A 213 29.04 -44.53 1.19
CA ASN A 213 27.60 -44.59 1.47
C ASN A 213 26.84 -45.18 0.26
N GLN A 214 26.49 -46.47 0.36
CA GLN A 214 25.86 -47.24 -0.73
C GLN A 214 24.44 -46.78 -1.09
N ILE A 215 23.76 -46.05 -0.20
CA ILE A 215 22.40 -45.55 -0.44
C ILE A 215 22.41 -44.33 -1.37
N ILE A 216 23.51 -43.57 -1.37
CA ILE A 216 23.65 -42.35 -2.16
C ILE A 216 24.18 -42.71 -3.56
N ASN A 217 23.31 -42.64 -4.56
CA ASN A 217 23.64 -42.82 -5.97
C ASN A 217 23.21 -41.61 -6.81
N VAL A 218 23.52 -41.62 -8.11
CA VAL A 218 23.21 -40.51 -9.04
C VAL A 218 21.71 -40.17 -9.01
N GLU A 219 20.85 -41.18 -9.06
CA GLU A 219 19.40 -41.00 -9.03
C GLU A 219 18.93 -40.36 -7.71
N PHE A 220 19.49 -40.78 -6.56
CA PHE A 220 19.20 -40.16 -5.27
C PHE A 220 19.56 -38.66 -5.27
N ILE A 221 20.74 -38.31 -5.80
CA ILE A 221 21.21 -36.94 -5.88
C ILE A 221 20.26 -36.10 -6.74
N GLU A 222 19.94 -36.57 -7.94
CA GLU A 222 19.02 -35.89 -8.86
C GLU A 222 17.64 -35.65 -8.23
N GLN A 223 17.07 -36.68 -7.59
CA GLN A 223 15.78 -36.55 -6.93
C GLN A 223 15.84 -35.56 -5.76
N TYR A 224 16.88 -35.62 -4.94
CA TYR A 224 17.06 -34.66 -3.85
C TYR A 224 17.16 -33.22 -4.37
N ILE A 225 18.00 -32.97 -5.39
CA ILE A 225 18.20 -31.63 -5.95
C ILE A 225 16.91 -31.11 -6.61
N LYS A 226 16.17 -31.95 -7.34
CA LYS A 226 14.86 -31.62 -7.90
C LYS A 226 13.88 -31.16 -6.80
N MET A 227 13.83 -31.88 -5.68
CA MET A 227 12.97 -31.52 -4.54
C MET A 227 13.46 -30.26 -3.81
N PHE A 228 14.76 -30.10 -3.65
CA PHE A 228 15.40 -28.92 -3.07
C PHE A 228 15.03 -27.65 -3.85
N ASN A 229 15.12 -27.71 -5.18
CA ASN A 229 14.91 -26.58 -6.07
C ASN A 229 13.45 -26.23 -6.33
N TRP A 230 12.52 -27.15 -6.07
CA TRP A 230 11.12 -26.96 -6.40
C TRP A 230 10.53 -25.64 -5.87
N GLN A 231 10.05 -24.79 -6.77
CA GLN A 231 9.28 -23.59 -6.45
C GLN A 231 8.21 -23.36 -7.51
N LYS A 232 7.02 -22.91 -7.12
CA LYS A 232 5.98 -22.56 -8.08
C LYS A 232 6.33 -21.22 -8.76
N SER A 233 6.32 -21.18 -10.09
CA SER A 233 6.49 -19.91 -10.82
C SER A 233 5.35 -18.92 -10.54
N PHE A 234 5.63 -17.63 -10.64
CA PHE A 234 4.66 -16.57 -10.36
C PHE A 234 3.89 -16.10 -11.59
N ASP A 235 4.42 -16.31 -12.79
CA ASP A 235 3.80 -16.09 -14.11
C ASP A 235 3.05 -17.34 -14.64
N TRP A 236 2.70 -18.24 -13.73
CA TRP A 236 2.02 -19.50 -14.05
C TRP A 236 0.67 -19.25 -14.75
N LYS A 237 0.43 -19.99 -15.86
CA LYS A 237 -0.84 -20.04 -16.60
C LYS A 237 -1.37 -18.67 -17.09
N GLY A 238 -0.51 -17.76 -17.55
CA GLY A 238 -0.97 -16.50 -18.14
C GLY A 238 -1.61 -15.53 -17.13
N ASN A 239 -1.41 -15.74 -15.84
CA ASN A 239 -2.02 -14.89 -14.80
C ASN A 239 -1.63 -13.41 -14.89
N ILE A 240 -0.54 -13.06 -15.59
CA ILE A 240 -0.14 -11.67 -15.83
C ILE A 240 -0.99 -11.04 -16.93
N ILE A 241 -1.18 -11.73 -18.07
CA ILE A 241 -2.01 -11.22 -19.17
C ILE A 241 -3.49 -11.14 -18.77
N ASP A 242 -3.96 -12.02 -17.89
CA ASP A 242 -5.32 -11.96 -17.33
C ASP A 242 -5.60 -10.67 -16.54
N MET A 243 -4.56 -10.06 -15.97
CA MET A 243 -4.66 -8.79 -15.24
C MET A 243 -4.69 -7.56 -16.15
N VAL A 244 -4.49 -7.74 -17.46
CA VAL A 244 -4.50 -6.65 -18.44
C VAL A 244 -5.94 -6.30 -18.79
N GLY A 245 -6.27 -5.02 -18.71
CA GLY A 245 -7.57 -4.50 -19.12
C GLY A 245 -7.80 -4.60 -20.63
N SER A 246 -9.05 -4.49 -21.05
CA SER A 246 -9.42 -4.52 -22.46
C SER A 246 -9.15 -3.18 -23.18
N CYS A 247 -9.01 -3.26 -24.49
CA CYS A 247 -8.92 -2.10 -25.37
C CYS A 247 -10.20 -1.26 -25.28
N GLN A 248 -10.04 0.07 -25.37
CA GLN A 248 -11.16 1.00 -25.37
C GLN A 248 -12.10 0.82 -26.57
N PHE A 249 -11.56 0.50 -27.75
CA PHE A 249 -12.33 0.37 -28.99
C PHE A 249 -12.72 -1.07 -29.32
N GLU A 250 -11.94 -2.03 -28.83
CA GLU A 250 -12.10 -3.46 -29.12
C GLU A 250 -12.21 -4.23 -27.79
N PRO A 251 -13.38 -4.26 -27.13
CA PRO A 251 -13.52 -4.76 -25.74
C PRO A 251 -13.11 -6.23 -25.54
N ASN A 252 -13.13 -7.02 -26.63
CA ASN A 252 -12.71 -8.42 -26.63
C ASN A 252 -11.17 -8.58 -26.73
N GLU A 253 -10.45 -7.51 -27.05
CA GLU A 253 -9.00 -7.51 -27.22
C GLU A 253 -8.30 -6.95 -25.98
N LYS A 254 -7.15 -7.54 -25.63
CA LYS A 254 -6.29 -7.02 -24.55
C LYS A 254 -5.52 -5.79 -25.01
N ARG A 255 -5.25 -4.88 -24.06
CA ARG A 255 -4.37 -3.72 -24.29
C ARG A 255 -2.97 -4.15 -24.71
N ALA A 256 -2.41 -3.50 -25.72
CA ALA A 256 -1.06 -3.76 -26.22
C ALA A 256 0.01 -3.35 -25.20
N PRO A 257 1.09 -4.13 -25.04
CA PRO A 257 2.29 -3.69 -24.33
C PRO A 257 2.84 -2.38 -24.90
N ARG A 258 3.37 -1.52 -24.02
CA ARG A 258 4.01 -0.26 -24.45
C ARG A 258 5.28 -0.52 -25.29
N ALA A 259 5.94 -1.64 -25.04
CA ALA A 259 7.20 -2.05 -25.69
C ALA A 259 7.02 -2.71 -27.06
N CYS A 260 5.79 -2.94 -27.53
CA CYS A 260 5.56 -3.34 -28.93
C CYS A 260 6.00 -2.21 -29.86
N PHE A 261 6.62 -2.57 -30.99
CA PHE A 261 7.05 -1.58 -31.97
C PHE A 261 5.87 -0.74 -32.47
N SER A 262 4.72 -1.38 -32.72
CA SER A 262 3.49 -0.68 -33.10
C SER A 262 3.00 0.30 -32.04
N SER A 263 3.16 -0.02 -30.75
CA SER A 263 2.84 0.89 -29.64
C SER A 263 3.78 2.09 -29.58
N GLU A 264 5.10 1.86 -29.70
CA GLU A 264 6.09 2.95 -29.73
C GLU A 264 5.88 3.85 -30.96
N LYS A 265 5.60 3.25 -32.13
CA LYS A 265 5.26 3.94 -33.38
C LYS A 265 4.00 4.79 -33.25
N PHE A 266 2.93 4.25 -32.67
CA PHE A 266 1.70 4.99 -32.38
C PHE A 266 1.96 6.22 -31.51
N ILE A 267 2.74 6.07 -30.44
CA ILE A 267 3.09 7.17 -29.52
C ILE A 267 3.91 8.25 -30.25
N ALA A 268 4.90 7.83 -31.03
CA ALA A 268 5.75 8.71 -31.83
C ALA A 268 4.93 9.52 -32.85
N LEU A 269 4.14 8.85 -33.70
CA LEU A 269 3.34 9.49 -34.74
C LEU A 269 2.28 10.43 -34.14
N SER A 270 1.62 10.01 -33.06
CA SER A 270 0.66 10.87 -32.35
C SER A 270 1.32 12.15 -31.82
N LYS A 271 2.59 12.08 -31.41
CA LYS A 271 3.34 13.28 -31.00
C LYS A 271 3.67 14.15 -32.22
N LEU A 272 4.21 13.56 -33.28
CA LEU A 272 4.62 14.27 -34.51
C LEU A 272 3.45 14.98 -35.19
N ASN A 273 2.28 14.33 -35.32
CA ASN A 273 1.10 14.90 -35.98
C ASN A 273 0.48 16.08 -35.21
N ASN A 274 0.83 16.24 -33.94
CA ASN A 274 0.43 17.39 -33.13
C ASN A 274 1.48 18.50 -33.12
N ILE A 275 2.69 18.27 -33.65
CA ILE A 275 3.71 19.30 -33.76
C ILE A 275 3.29 20.26 -34.88
N LYS A 276 3.32 21.54 -34.54
CA LYS A 276 3.13 22.63 -35.47
C LYS A 276 4.21 23.66 -35.24
N TYR A 277 4.55 24.41 -36.27
CA TYR A 277 5.43 25.57 -36.15
C TYR A 277 4.76 26.79 -36.75
N THR A 278 4.95 27.94 -36.11
CA THR A 278 4.48 29.23 -36.60
C THR A 278 5.63 29.95 -37.26
N GLU A 279 5.45 30.37 -38.50
CA GLU A 279 6.39 31.15 -39.30
C GLU A 279 5.59 32.28 -39.97
N ASP A 280 6.04 33.53 -39.88
CA ASP A 280 5.32 34.71 -40.38
C ASP A 280 3.86 34.80 -39.91
N SER A 281 3.61 34.48 -38.64
CA SER A 281 2.27 34.40 -38.03
C SER A 281 1.33 33.33 -38.62
N ILE A 282 1.83 32.47 -39.52
CA ILE A 282 1.09 31.35 -40.10
C ILE A 282 1.48 30.07 -39.37
N GLU A 283 0.51 29.39 -38.77
CA GLU A 283 0.71 28.08 -38.14
C GLU A 283 0.69 26.97 -39.19
N LYS A 284 1.82 26.26 -39.36
CA LYS A 284 2.00 25.16 -40.30
C LYS A 284 2.13 23.83 -39.55
N PRO A 285 1.34 22.79 -39.89
CA PRO A 285 1.55 21.43 -39.38
C PRO A 285 2.73 20.75 -40.10
N LEU A 286 3.25 19.67 -39.52
CA LEU A 286 4.19 18.80 -40.24
C LEU A 286 3.45 18.02 -41.35
N THR A 287 4.06 17.89 -42.52
CA THR A 287 3.54 17.05 -43.62
C THR A 287 3.86 15.58 -43.36
N ALA A 288 3.14 14.67 -44.05
CA ALA A 288 3.41 13.23 -43.95
C ALA A 288 4.86 12.87 -44.32
N ILE A 289 5.44 13.55 -45.33
CA ILE A 289 6.84 13.38 -45.73
C ILE A 289 7.77 13.78 -44.59
N ASN A 290 7.56 14.96 -44.01
CA ASN A 290 8.34 15.46 -42.88
C ASN A 290 8.28 14.49 -41.67
N ILE A 291 7.10 13.95 -41.40
CA ILE A 291 6.89 12.97 -40.32
C ILE A 291 7.72 11.71 -40.58
N GLN A 292 7.70 11.19 -41.82
CA GLN A 292 8.45 9.99 -42.18
C GLN A 292 9.97 10.19 -42.09
N GLU A 293 10.48 11.35 -42.51
CA GLU A 293 11.90 11.69 -42.39
C GLU A 293 12.38 11.71 -40.93
N ILE A 294 11.62 12.38 -40.05
CA ILE A 294 11.93 12.43 -38.61
C ILE A 294 11.84 11.03 -37.99
N PHE A 295 10.83 10.24 -38.37
CA PHE A 295 10.65 8.88 -37.90
C PHE A 295 11.83 7.97 -38.29
N ASN A 296 12.26 8.01 -39.55
CA ASN A 296 13.41 7.26 -40.05
C ASN A 296 14.71 7.67 -39.34
N PHE A 297 14.90 8.98 -39.13
CA PHE A 297 16.03 9.49 -38.36
C PHE A 297 16.05 8.93 -36.93
N ALA A 298 14.88 8.81 -36.29
CA ALA A 298 14.79 8.26 -34.94
C ALA A 298 15.25 6.79 -34.89
N LEU A 299 14.80 5.94 -35.81
CA LEU A 299 15.14 4.51 -35.84
C LEU A 299 16.60 4.24 -36.22
N ALA A 300 17.21 5.11 -37.02
CA ALA A 300 18.59 4.95 -37.48
C ALA A 300 19.64 5.27 -36.40
N ARG A 301 19.26 5.93 -35.31
CA ARG A 301 20.19 6.44 -34.30
C ARG A 301 20.91 5.28 -33.58
N LYS A 302 22.26 5.34 -33.54
CA LYS A 302 23.13 4.32 -32.91
C LYS A 302 23.65 4.71 -31.52
N THR A 303 23.19 5.81 -30.92
CA THR A 303 23.79 6.37 -29.69
C THR A 303 23.30 5.67 -28.42
N LYS A 304 24.20 5.48 -27.43
CA LYS A 304 23.85 4.96 -26.09
C LYS A 304 22.80 5.81 -25.34
N THR A 305 22.64 7.08 -25.73
CA THR A 305 21.61 7.98 -25.22
C THR A 305 20.68 8.43 -26.34
N PHE A 306 19.44 7.96 -26.32
CA PHE A 306 18.39 8.36 -27.27
C PHE A 306 17.80 9.69 -26.80
N ASN A 307 18.24 10.81 -27.36
CA ASN A 307 17.63 12.12 -27.10
C ASN A 307 17.42 12.83 -28.44
N ILE A 308 16.18 12.90 -28.91
CA ILE A 308 15.79 13.76 -30.04
C ILE A 308 15.24 15.07 -29.50
N THR A 309 15.68 16.19 -30.05
CA THR A 309 15.27 17.53 -29.61
C THR A 309 14.53 18.28 -30.71
N PHE A 310 13.90 19.42 -30.37
CA PHE A 310 13.29 20.27 -31.39
C PHE A 310 14.33 20.89 -32.35
N THR A 311 15.58 21.04 -31.90
CA THR A 311 16.70 21.43 -32.78
C THR A 311 16.98 20.36 -33.83
N ASP A 312 16.87 19.07 -33.49
CA ASP A 312 17.02 17.99 -34.47
C ASP A 312 15.92 18.07 -35.54
N ILE A 313 14.66 18.28 -35.14
CA ILE A 313 13.53 18.45 -36.08
C ILE A 313 13.76 19.65 -37.01
N ARG A 314 14.15 20.80 -36.45
CA ARG A 314 14.45 22.01 -37.21
C ARG A 314 15.53 21.76 -38.26
N ARG A 315 16.60 21.06 -37.89
CA ARG A 315 17.70 20.70 -38.80
C ARG A 315 17.25 19.74 -39.90
N ILE A 316 16.48 18.70 -39.55
CA ILE A 316 16.00 17.70 -40.52
C ILE A 316 15.13 18.36 -41.59
N LEU A 317 14.20 19.22 -41.16
CA LEU A 317 13.21 19.84 -42.03
C LEU A 317 13.65 21.19 -42.62
N ASN A 318 14.88 21.64 -42.33
CA ASN A 318 15.41 22.94 -42.71
C ASN A 318 14.46 24.12 -42.39
N ILE A 319 13.88 24.12 -41.19
CA ILE A 319 12.90 25.13 -40.76
C ILE A 319 13.62 26.44 -40.38
N SER A 320 13.13 27.58 -40.91
CA SER A 320 13.69 28.93 -40.66
C SER A 320 13.90 29.23 -39.19
N ALA A 321 15.01 29.89 -38.86
CA ALA A 321 15.35 30.33 -37.51
C ALA A 321 14.24 31.15 -36.83
N ASP A 322 13.41 31.87 -37.58
CA ASP A 322 12.32 32.68 -37.02
C ASP A 322 11.06 31.88 -36.66
N ALA A 323 10.96 30.64 -37.12
CA ALA A 323 9.82 29.78 -36.82
C ALA A 323 9.79 29.31 -35.34
N ARG A 324 8.60 29.09 -34.78
CA ARG A 324 8.41 28.70 -33.37
C ARG A 324 7.49 27.48 -33.24
N PHE A 325 7.92 26.45 -32.54
CA PHE A 325 7.12 25.23 -32.31
C PHE A 325 6.06 25.40 -31.21
N ASN A 326 4.86 24.87 -31.42
CA ASN A 326 3.74 24.92 -30.46
C ASN A 326 4.01 24.21 -29.12
N PHE A 327 4.92 23.23 -29.10
CA PHE A 327 5.32 22.49 -27.90
C PHE A 327 6.52 23.08 -27.17
N VAL A 328 7.18 24.09 -27.73
CA VAL A 328 8.33 24.75 -27.11
C VAL A 328 7.86 26.08 -26.51
N LYS A 329 8.19 26.33 -25.24
CA LYS A 329 7.89 27.61 -24.60
C LYS A 329 9.06 28.56 -24.78
N TYR A 330 8.90 29.53 -25.66
CA TYR A 330 9.87 30.59 -25.90
C TYR A 330 9.70 31.73 -24.89
N LYS A 331 10.81 32.33 -24.45
CA LYS A 331 10.82 33.56 -23.63
C LYS A 331 11.44 34.68 -24.45
N SER A 332 10.98 35.92 -24.22
CA SER A 332 11.41 37.11 -24.99
C SER A 332 12.89 37.47 -24.82
N THR A 333 13.56 36.97 -23.78
CA THR A 333 14.93 37.33 -23.41
C THR A 333 15.97 36.24 -23.66
N ASP A 334 15.56 35.04 -24.11
CA ASP A 334 16.42 33.86 -24.20
C ASP A 334 16.75 33.52 -25.67
N ASP A 335 17.96 33.01 -25.94
CA ASP A 335 18.30 32.38 -27.23
C ASP A 335 17.41 31.15 -27.45
N PHE A 336 16.51 31.25 -28.42
CA PHE A 336 15.50 30.23 -28.69
C PHE A 336 16.11 28.90 -29.18
N LEU A 337 17.27 28.93 -29.85
CA LEU A 337 17.94 27.71 -30.31
C LEU A 337 18.45 26.89 -29.13
N GLU A 338 18.96 27.55 -28.08
CA GLU A 338 19.41 26.89 -26.85
C GLU A 338 18.24 26.34 -26.00
N ILE A 339 17.03 26.92 -26.11
CA ILE A 339 15.82 26.34 -25.51
C ILE A 339 15.45 25.03 -26.22
N GLU A 340 15.39 25.05 -27.55
CA GLU A 340 15.03 23.87 -28.35
C GLU A 340 15.99 22.70 -28.15
N LYS A 341 17.28 22.99 -27.96
CA LYS A 341 18.32 22.00 -27.69
C LYS A 341 18.12 21.27 -26.35
N LYS A 342 17.46 21.92 -25.39
CA LYS A 342 17.13 21.35 -24.07
C LYS A 342 15.78 20.65 -24.06
N GLU A 343 14.87 21.01 -24.96
CA GLU A 343 13.53 20.44 -25.03
C GLU A 343 13.55 19.10 -25.81
N LYS A 344 13.58 17.99 -25.07
CA LYS A 344 13.62 16.63 -25.60
C LYS A 344 12.23 16.09 -25.95
N ILE A 345 12.16 15.29 -27.00
CA ILE A 345 10.94 14.60 -27.47
C ILE A 345 11.06 13.11 -27.09
N LYS A 346 10.62 12.79 -25.87
CA LYS A 346 10.77 11.44 -25.27
C LYS A 346 10.00 10.37 -26.03
N GLU A 347 8.93 10.76 -26.72
CA GLU A 347 8.09 9.89 -27.54
C GLU A 347 8.84 9.28 -28.74
N LEU A 348 9.96 9.87 -29.15
CA LEU A 348 10.80 9.39 -30.26
C LEU A 348 12.00 8.55 -29.79
N GLU A 349 12.04 8.11 -28.53
CA GLU A 349 13.20 7.38 -27.98
C GLU A 349 13.23 5.88 -28.33
N PHE A 350 12.12 5.27 -28.76
CA PHE A 350 12.01 3.85 -29.16
C PHE A 350 12.81 2.88 -28.28
N LYS A 351 12.61 2.96 -26.96
CA LYS A 351 13.48 2.30 -25.97
C LYS A 351 13.50 0.80 -26.14
N ALA A 352 12.34 0.19 -26.30
CA ALA A 352 12.23 -1.26 -26.39
C ALA A 352 12.84 -1.77 -27.71
N PHE A 353 12.52 -1.09 -28.81
CA PHE A 353 13.13 -1.36 -30.12
C PHE A 353 14.66 -1.31 -30.07
N HIS A 354 15.24 -0.26 -29.47
CA HIS A 354 16.69 -0.13 -29.39
C HIS A 354 17.35 -1.08 -28.38
N GLU A 355 16.67 -1.44 -27.30
CA GLU A 355 17.14 -2.47 -26.36
C GLU A 355 17.25 -3.83 -27.06
N LEU A 356 16.24 -4.22 -27.84
CA LEU A 356 16.27 -5.42 -28.68
C LEU A 356 17.34 -5.33 -29.77
N LYS A 357 17.40 -4.19 -30.49
CA LYS A 357 18.38 -3.95 -31.55
C LYS A 357 19.81 -4.15 -31.05
N ASN A 358 20.14 -3.52 -29.92
CA ASN A 358 21.49 -3.56 -29.38
C ASN A 358 21.88 -4.98 -28.96
N SER A 359 20.97 -5.68 -28.29
CA SER A 359 21.20 -7.07 -27.89
C SER A 359 21.39 -7.96 -29.12
N ILE A 360 20.39 -8.04 -30.00
CA ILE A 360 20.43 -8.96 -31.15
C ILE A 360 21.58 -8.61 -32.11
N SER A 361 21.82 -7.33 -32.37
CA SER A 361 22.92 -6.91 -33.26
C SER A 361 24.30 -7.22 -32.67
N SER A 362 24.47 -7.15 -31.33
CA SER A 362 25.76 -7.44 -30.68
C SER A 362 26.08 -8.93 -30.59
N TYR A 363 25.07 -9.80 -30.43
CA TYR A 363 25.29 -11.25 -30.30
C TYR A 363 25.10 -12.03 -31.60
N VAL A 364 24.22 -11.59 -32.50
CA VAL A 364 23.81 -12.34 -33.71
C VAL A 364 24.17 -11.59 -35.00
N GLY A 365 23.99 -10.27 -35.03
CA GLY A 365 24.42 -9.39 -36.14
C GLY A 365 23.32 -8.46 -36.67
N GLU A 366 23.73 -7.40 -37.39
CA GLU A 366 22.80 -6.37 -37.91
C GLU A 366 21.84 -6.93 -38.99
N ILE A 367 22.24 -7.94 -39.77
CA ILE A 367 21.39 -8.53 -40.82
C ILE A 367 20.18 -9.24 -40.21
N THR A 368 20.40 -10.07 -39.18
CA THR A 368 19.33 -10.78 -38.47
C THR A 368 18.36 -9.80 -37.81
N TRP A 369 18.87 -8.71 -37.23
CA TRP A 369 18.02 -7.63 -36.72
C TRP A 369 17.16 -7.00 -37.81
N ASN A 370 17.75 -6.66 -38.97
CA ASN A 370 17.02 -6.03 -40.07
C ASN A 370 15.89 -6.94 -40.60
N ASN A 371 16.15 -8.24 -40.73
CA ASN A 371 15.14 -9.24 -41.09
C ASN A 371 13.99 -9.28 -40.07
N LEU A 372 14.29 -9.16 -38.77
CA LEU A 372 13.28 -9.16 -37.72
C LEU A 372 12.42 -7.88 -37.78
N THR A 373 13.03 -6.72 -38.00
CA THR A 373 12.30 -5.44 -38.12
C THR A 373 11.40 -5.36 -39.34
N ASN A 374 11.66 -6.14 -40.39
CA ASN A 374 10.76 -6.25 -41.54
C ASN A 374 9.52 -7.10 -41.24
N ASN A 375 9.50 -7.84 -40.12
CA ASN A 375 8.36 -8.62 -39.67
C ASN A 375 7.77 -8.01 -38.37
N ILE A 376 7.06 -6.89 -38.53
CA ILE A 376 6.45 -6.15 -37.41
C ILE A 376 5.55 -7.05 -36.52
N PRO A 377 4.68 -7.93 -37.05
CA PRO A 377 3.87 -8.82 -36.23
C PRO A 377 4.72 -9.72 -35.32
N LEU A 378 5.80 -10.32 -35.84
CA LEU A 378 6.71 -11.13 -35.04
C LEU A 378 7.42 -10.30 -33.95
N LEU A 379 7.88 -9.09 -34.30
CA LEU A 379 8.53 -8.19 -33.35
C LEU A 379 7.58 -7.76 -32.21
N ASP A 380 6.32 -7.47 -32.54
CA ASP A 380 5.30 -7.15 -31.55
C ASP A 380 4.98 -8.34 -30.64
N GLU A 381 4.89 -9.56 -31.19
CA GLU A 381 4.69 -10.79 -30.42
C GLU A 381 5.88 -11.13 -29.49
N ILE A 382 7.11 -10.89 -29.93
CA ILE A 382 8.30 -10.99 -29.07
C ILE A 382 8.18 -10.02 -27.88
N SER A 383 7.76 -8.77 -28.13
CA SER A 383 7.53 -7.79 -27.06
C SER A 383 6.39 -8.20 -26.12
N ILE A 384 5.33 -8.83 -26.62
CA ILE A 384 4.25 -9.44 -25.81
C ILE A 384 4.82 -10.54 -24.92
N ALA A 385 5.59 -11.47 -25.49
CA ALA A 385 6.21 -12.56 -24.75
C ALA A 385 7.10 -12.04 -23.61
N LEU A 386 7.93 -11.04 -23.88
CA LEU A 386 8.83 -10.41 -22.89
C LEU A 386 8.08 -9.56 -21.84
N THR A 387 6.88 -9.09 -22.16
CA THR A 387 6.03 -8.34 -21.25
C THR A 387 5.30 -9.23 -20.27
N TYR A 388 4.85 -10.42 -20.67
CA TYR A 388 4.00 -11.28 -19.84
C TYR A 388 4.67 -12.53 -19.28
N ASN A 389 5.83 -12.93 -19.80
CA ASN A 389 6.66 -13.99 -19.24
C ASN A 389 7.84 -13.38 -18.52
N LYS A 390 8.21 -13.95 -17.37
CA LYS A 390 9.16 -13.31 -16.45
C LYS A 390 10.23 -14.22 -15.89
N THR A 391 10.12 -15.52 -16.08
CA THR A 391 11.25 -16.44 -15.84
C THR A 391 11.92 -16.80 -17.15
N ASP A 392 13.23 -17.07 -17.11
CA ASP A 392 14.00 -17.38 -18.32
C ASP A 392 13.38 -18.58 -19.08
N GLU A 393 12.97 -19.64 -18.37
CA GLU A 393 12.29 -20.82 -18.94
C GLU A 393 10.96 -20.47 -19.64
N THR A 394 10.13 -19.61 -19.03
CA THR A 394 8.85 -19.21 -19.63
C THR A 394 9.03 -18.25 -20.80
N ILE A 395 10.09 -17.43 -20.77
CA ILE A 395 10.41 -16.49 -21.86
C ILE A 395 10.89 -17.30 -23.06
N GLU A 396 11.82 -18.23 -22.85
CA GLU A 396 12.33 -19.14 -23.88
C GLU A 396 11.19 -19.85 -24.61
N LYS A 397 10.33 -20.57 -23.88
CA LYS A 397 9.17 -21.26 -24.44
C LYS A 397 8.18 -20.33 -25.16
N ALA A 398 8.00 -19.12 -24.64
CA ALA A 398 7.10 -18.15 -25.28
C ALA A 398 7.70 -17.61 -26.58
N LEU A 399 9.00 -17.35 -26.62
CA LEU A 399 9.70 -16.88 -27.82
C LEU A 399 9.76 -17.98 -28.89
N GLU A 400 10.07 -19.23 -28.52
CA GLU A 400 9.97 -20.39 -29.42
C GLU A 400 8.58 -20.45 -30.07
N LYS A 401 7.53 -20.25 -29.27
CA LYS A 401 6.16 -20.21 -29.75
C LYS A 401 5.89 -19.01 -30.69
N CYS A 402 6.47 -17.84 -30.44
CA CYS A 402 6.36 -16.70 -31.36
C CYS A 402 6.91 -17.05 -32.75
N PHE A 403 8.08 -17.72 -32.81
CA PHE A 403 8.67 -18.16 -34.08
C PHE A 403 7.91 -19.33 -34.73
N SER A 404 7.18 -20.15 -33.98
CA SER A 404 6.32 -21.19 -34.57
C SER A 404 5.00 -20.63 -35.12
N ASP A 405 4.38 -19.69 -34.41
CA ASP A 405 3.01 -19.23 -34.70
C ASP A 405 2.98 -18.14 -35.77
N ILE A 406 4.03 -17.33 -35.87
CA ILE A 406 4.13 -16.24 -36.84
C ILE A 406 5.04 -16.65 -37.99
N LYS A 407 4.50 -16.62 -39.21
CA LYS A 407 5.27 -16.92 -40.43
C LYS A 407 6.54 -16.05 -40.49
N ASN A 408 7.69 -16.70 -40.60
CA ASN A 408 9.00 -16.06 -40.67
C ASN A 408 10.00 -16.91 -41.48
N ASN A 409 11.17 -16.35 -41.76
CA ASN A 409 12.21 -16.97 -42.58
C ASN A 409 13.48 -17.31 -41.78
N PHE A 410 13.40 -17.36 -40.44
CA PHE A 410 14.55 -17.68 -39.60
C PHE A 410 14.71 -19.20 -39.45
N ASP A 411 15.92 -19.70 -39.63
CA ASP A 411 16.21 -21.10 -39.34
C ASP A 411 16.29 -21.38 -37.82
N ASN A 412 16.33 -22.67 -37.43
CA ASN A 412 16.36 -23.05 -36.01
C ASN A 412 17.59 -22.51 -35.26
N ASN A 413 18.73 -22.35 -35.92
CA ASN A 413 19.95 -21.84 -35.29
C ASN A 413 19.88 -20.33 -35.08
N GLU A 414 19.35 -19.60 -36.05
CA GLU A 414 19.09 -18.15 -35.94
C GLU A 414 18.08 -17.87 -34.82
N GLN A 415 16.97 -18.63 -34.78
CA GLN A 415 15.97 -18.51 -33.71
C GLN A 415 16.59 -18.73 -32.33
N HIS A 416 17.36 -19.83 -32.16
CA HIS A 416 18.03 -20.13 -30.90
C HIS A 416 19.03 -19.04 -30.49
N SER A 417 19.75 -18.47 -31.46
CA SER A 417 20.73 -17.39 -31.22
C SER A 417 20.04 -16.09 -30.79
N ILE A 418 18.92 -15.73 -31.42
CA ILE A 418 18.10 -14.56 -31.03
C ILE A 418 17.57 -14.74 -29.60
N ILE A 419 16.99 -15.90 -29.30
CA ILE A 419 16.44 -16.21 -27.97
C ILE A 419 17.55 -16.16 -26.91
N SER A 420 18.71 -16.74 -27.20
CA SER A 420 19.87 -16.74 -26.31
C SER A 420 20.39 -15.33 -26.03
N ALA A 421 20.45 -14.45 -27.04
CA ALA A 421 20.85 -13.05 -26.87
C ALA A 421 19.90 -12.31 -25.92
N ILE A 422 18.59 -12.43 -26.14
CA ILE A 422 17.54 -11.79 -25.34
C ILE A 422 17.60 -12.26 -23.87
N ILE A 423 17.75 -13.58 -23.65
CA ILE A 423 17.86 -14.17 -22.31
C ILE A 423 19.18 -13.77 -21.64
N GLY A 424 20.28 -13.77 -22.38
CA GLY A 424 21.62 -13.43 -21.90
C GLY A 424 21.71 -12.02 -21.33
N ASP A 425 21.18 -11.03 -22.05
CA ASP A 425 21.12 -9.64 -21.59
C ASP A 425 20.04 -9.40 -20.53
N GLY A 426 19.14 -10.36 -20.33
CA GLY A 426 18.06 -10.24 -19.36
C GLY A 426 17.02 -9.20 -19.76
N ILE A 427 16.70 -9.07 -21.05
CA ILE A 427 15.68 -8.14 -21.55
C ILE A 427 14.30 -8.53 -21.00
N SER A 428 13.54 -7.58 -20.47
CA SER A 428 12.13 -7.78 -20.12
C SER A 428 11.41 -6.45 -20.04
N PHE A 429 10.16 -6.46 -20.47
CA PHE A 429 9.36 -5.24 -20.60
C PHE A 429 8.19 -5.17 -19.62
N ASP A 430 7.62 -3.98 -19.49
CA ASP A 430 6.46 -3.71 -18.67
C ASP A 430 5.51 -2.70 -19.34
N LYS A 431 4.35 -2.52 -18.69
CA LYS A 431 3.29 -1.55 -19.03
C LYS A 431 2.58 -1.83 -20.35
N ASN A 432 1.38 -1.26 -20.41
CA ASN A 432 0.48 -1.34 -21.54
C ASN A 432 -0.02 0.07 -21.89
N ILE A 433 -0.39 0.27 -23.14
CA ILE A 433 -1.16 1.44 -23.56
C ILE A 433 -2.66 1.15 -23.43
N SER A 434 -3.53 2.11 -23.78
CA SER A 434 -5.00 1.94 -23.66
C SER A 434 -5.66 1.18 -24.83
N LEU A 435 -4.92 0.94 -25.92
CA LEU A 435 -5.42 0.34 -27.17
C LEU A 435 -4.82 -1.06 -27.38
N SER A 436 -5.51 -1.94 -28.09
CA SER A 436 -5.01 -3.24 -28.55
C SER A 436 -4.17 -3.11 -29.82
N LEU A 437 -3.34 -4.12 -30.13
CA LEU A 437 -2.59 -4.17 -31.41
C LEU A 437 -3.54 -4.14 -32.61
N LYS A 438 -4.68 -4.85 -32.52
CA LYS A 438 -5.73 -4.81 -33.54
C LYS A 438 -6.20 -3.38 -33.84
N ALA A 439 -6.49 -2.59 -32.81
CA ALA A 439 -6.87 -1.19 -32.99
C ALA A 439 -5.72 -0.35 -33.53
N LEU A 440 -4.49 -0.58 -33.05
CA LEU A 440 -3.30 0.13 -33.55
C LEU A 440 -3.04 -0.13 -35.03
N TYR A 441 -3.17 -1.36 -35.52
CA TYR A 441 -2.95 -1.69 -36.93
C TYR A 441 -3.93 -0.97 -37.86
N GLN A 442 -5.14 -0.64 -37.39
CA GLN A 442 -6.09 0.17 -38.15
C GLN A 442 -5.79 1.67 -38.06
N ILE A 443 -5.30 2.16 -36.91
CA ILE A 443 -5.07 3.59 -36.66
C ILE A 443 -3.73 4.09 -37.22
N ILE A 444 -2.66 3.29 -37.16
CA ILE A 444 -1.31 3.70 -37.54
C ILE A 444 -1.20 4.18 -38.99
N PRO A 445 -1.78 3.51 -40.01
CA PRO A 445 -1.69 3.95 -41.40
C PRO A 445 -2.22 5.38 -41.61
N HIS A 446 -3.27 5.73 -40.88
CA HIS A 446 -3.86 7.08 -40.87
C HIS A 446 -2.94 8.11 -40.22
N LEU A 447 -2.29 7.74 -39.10
CA LEU A 447 -1.30 8.59 -38.46
C LEU A 447 -0.06 8.81 -39.34
N GLU A 448 0.40 7.82 -40.09
CA GLU A 448 1.52 7.97 -41.03
C GLU A 448 1.20 8.98 -42.14
N ASN A 449 -0.07 9.08 -42.53
CA ASN A 449 -0.58 10.08 -43.46
C ASN A 449 -0.76 11.49 -42.85
N GLY A 450 -0.25 11.74 -41.64
CA GLY A 450 -0.27 13.04 -40.98
C GLY A 450 -1.59 13.41 -40.29
N GLN A 451 -2.53 12.47 -40.17
CA GLN A 451 -3.82 12.72 -39.53
C GLN A 451 -3.66 12.75 -38.01
N ARG A 452 -4.40 13.62 -37.32
CA ARG A 452 -4.40 13.60 -35.85
C ARG A 452 -5.09 12.34 -35.33
N TYR A 453 -4.83 11.99 -34.08
CA TYR A 453 -5.43 10.81 -33.45
C TYR A 453 -6.97 10.76 -33.55
N ASP A 454 -7.66 11.88 -33.33
CA ASP A 454 -9.13 11.95 -33.45
C ASP A 454 -9.62 11.60 -34.86
N GLN A 455 -8.93 12.13 -35.88
CA GLN A 455 -9.23 11.90 -37.29
C GLN A 455 -8.87 10.47 -37.72
N ALA A 456 -7.71 9.98 -37.26
CA ALA A 456 -7.24 8.63 -37.54
C ALA A 456 -8.16 7.57 -36.93
N CYS A 457 -8.69 7.81 -35.72
CA CYS A 457 -9.73 6.97 -35.14
C CYS A 457 -11.00 6.96 -36.00
N GLU A 458 -11.50 8.14 -36.39
CA GLU A 458 -12.73 8.24 -37.20
C GLU A 458 -12.60 7.49 -38.53
N LEU A 459 -11.47 7.65 -39.22
CA LEU A 459 -11.18 6.96 -40.48
C LEU A 459 -10.98 5.46 -40.31
N ALA A 460 -10.45 5.02 -39.17
CA ALA A 460 -10.37 3.61 -38.79
C ALA A 460 -11.72 3.01 -38.36
N GLY A 461 -12.81 3.78 -38.39
CA GLY A 461 -14.14 3.33 -37.97
C GLY A 461 -14.37 3.37 -36.44
N TYR A 462 -13.49 4.05 -35.70
CA TYR A 462 -13.60 4.23 -34.26
C TYR A 462 -14.08 5.64 -33.90
N HIS A 463 -15.05 5.72 -32.99
CA HIS A 463 -15.47 6.99 -32.43
C HIS A 463 -14.83 7.22 -31.07
N HIS A 464 -13.87 8.15 -31.01
CA HIS A 464 -13.11 8.46 -29.79
C HIS A 464 -13.98 8.98 -28.62
N SER A 465 -15.24 9.35 -28.88
CA SER A 465 -16.17 10.00 -27.94
C SER A 465 -17.45 9.21 -27.60
N LEU A 466 -17.70 8.04 -28.22
CA LEU A 466 -18.99 7.35 -28.10
C LEU A 466 -19.15 6.59 -26.76
N GLN A 467 -20.04 7.11 -25.91
CA GLN A 467 -20.60 6.43 -24.74
C GLN A 467 -21.81 5.59 -25.16
N SER A 468 -21.56 4.33 -25.52
CA SER A 468 -22.62 3.36 -25.84
C SER A 468 -23.11 2.64 -24.58
N SER A 469 -23.89 3.30 -23.74
CA SER A 469 -24.59 2.60 -22.64
C SER A 469 -26.07 2.99 -22.58
N SER A 470 -26.93 1.99 -22.56
CA SER A 470 -28.35 2.13 -22.24
C SER A 470 -28.47 2.63 -20.80
N ARG A 471 -28.94 3.87 -20.61
CA ARG A 471 -29.22 4.44 -19.29
C ARG A 471 -30.37 3.68 -18.62
N SER A 472 -30.29 3.47 -17.31
CA SER A 472 -31.33 2.79 -16.53
C SER A 472 -31.92 3.68 -15.45
N LEU A 473 -33.17 3.40 -15.09
CA LEU A 473 -33.93 4.15 -14.09
C LEU A 473 -33.25 4.09 -12.71
N LYS A 474 -32.81 2.90 -12.30
CA LYS A 474 -31.90 2.70 -11.16
C LYS A 474 -30.48 2.52 -11.63
N LEU A 475 -29.53 3.05 -10.89
CA LEU A 475 -28.12 2.92 -11.19
C LEU A 475 -27.68 1.44 -11.00
N PRO A 476 -27.15 0.77 -12.05
CA PRO A 476 -26.79 -0.65 -12.02
C PRO A 476 -25.50 -0.86 -11.22
N SER A 477 -25.25 -2.03 -10.64
CA SER A 477 -24.03 -2.24 -9.85
C SER A 477 -22.77 -2.21 -10.72
N ILE A 478 -21.62 -1.85 -10.13
CA ILE A 478 -20.31 -1.87 -10.82
C ILE A 478 -20.03 -3.27 -11.40
N GLN A 479 -20.39 -4.34 -10.68
CA GLN A 479 -20.23 -5.72 -11.16
C GLN A 479 -21.13 -6.04 -12.36
N ALA A 480 -22.39 -5.59 -12.35
CA ALA A 480 -23.31 -5.81 -13.46
C ALA A 480 -22.83 -5.12 -14.75
N LEU A 481 -22.01 -4.07 -14.62
CA LEU A 481 -21.38 -3.36 -15.72
C LEU A 481 -19.98 -3.90 -16.09
N GLY A 482 -19.43 -4.89 -15.37
CA GLY A 482 -18.06 -5.37 -15.57
C GLY A 482 -16.96 -4.34 -15.24
N LEU A 483 -17.31 -3.23 -14.58
CA LEU A 483 -16.37 -2.15 -14.23
C LEU A 483 -15.49 -2.48 -13.00
N ASP A 484 -15.75 -3.61 -12.34
CA ASP A 484 -15.01 -4.07 -11.17
C ASP A 484 -13.58 -4.51 -11.52
N GLN A 485 -13.32 -4.86 -12.78
CA GLN A 485 -11.98 -5.14 -13.28
C GLN A 485 -11.12 -3.87 -13.40
N GLU A 486 -11.74 -2.73 -13.71
CA GLU A 486 -11.03 -1.45 -13.84
C GLU A 486 -10.84 -0.75 -12.49
N LEU A 487 -11.79 -0.93 -11.57
CA LEU A 487 -11.83 -0.24 -10.28
C LEU A 487 -11.22 -1.07 -9.14
N THR A 488 -9.89 -1.19 -9.13
CA THR A 488 -9.15 -2.02 -8.15
C THR A 488 -9.05 -1.41 -6.74
N ASN A 489 -9.34 -0.11 -6.58
CA ASN A 489 -9.29 0.56 -5.27
C ASN A 489 -10.56 0.29 -4.46
N THR A 490 -10.44 -0.55 -3.43
CA THR A 490 -11.56 -0.97 -2.56
C THR A 490 -12.25 0.17 -1.81
N VAL A 491 -11.52 1.26 -1.49
CA VAL A 491 -12.11 2.44 -0.83
C VAL A 491 -13.09 3.11 -1.78
N VAL A 492 -12.66 3.32 -3.02
CA VAL A 492 -13.49 3.88 -4.09
C VAL A 492 -14.68 2.95 -4.38
N THR A 493 -14.46 1.63 -4.50
CA THR A 493 -15.54 0.67 -4.78
C THR A 493 -16.64 0.77 -3.74
N ARG A 494 -16.27 0.87 -2.46
CA ARG A 494 -17.22 1.00 -1.37
C ARG A 494 -17.96 2.33 -1.42
N ALA A 495 -17.26 3.44 -1.61
CA ALA A 495 -17.88 4.76 -1.71
C ALA A 495 -18.90 4.82 -2.86
N ILE A 496 -18.51 4.39 -4.08
CA ILE A 496 -19.41 4.35 -5.23
C ILE A 496 -20.60 3.40 -4.99
N SER A 497 -20.38 2.27 -4.33
CA SER A 497 -21.47 1.36 -3.98
C SER A 497 -22.48 1.99 -3.00
N GLN A 498 -22.01 2.84 -2.07
CA GLN A 498 -22.91 3.59 -1.18
C GLN A 498 -23.62 4.73 -1.93
N VAL A 499 -22.92 5.44 -2.83
CA VAL A 499 -23.56 6.44 -3.71
C VAL A 499 -24.69 5.80 -4.49
N ARG A 500 -24.45 4.65 -5.14
CA ARG A 500 -25.50 3.91 -5.84
C ARG A 500 -26.70 3.63 -4.96
N LYS A 501 -26.50 3.18 -3.71
CA LYS A 501 -27.60 2.90 -2.78
C LYS A 501 -28.39 4.15 -2.43
N VAL A 502 -27.72 5.25 -2.12
CA VAL A 502 -28.34 6.54 -1.81
C VAL A 502 -29.13 7.05 -3.02
N ILE A 503 -28.52 7.08 -4.21
CA ILE A 503 -29.18 7.48 -5.46
C ILE A 503 -30.44 6.65 -5.70
N ASN A 504 -30.33 5.32 -5.64
CA ASN A 504 -31.48 4.45 -5.93
C ASN A 504 -32.60 4.64 -4.91
N ALA A 505 -32.29 4.83 -3.63
CA ALA A 505 -33.30 5.12 -2.60
C ALA A 505 -33.98 6.49 -2.81
N LEU A 506 -33.22 7.50 -3.22
CA LEU A 506 -33.76 8.81 -3.57
C LEU A 506 -34.62 8.74 -4.84
N VAL A 507 -34.22 7.97 -5.84
CA VAL A 507 -35.01 7.73 -7.06
C VAL A 507 -36.31 7.01 -6.73
N ASP A 508 -36.28 6.02 -5.83
CA ASP A 508 -37.49 5.34 -5.34
C ASP A 508 -38.45 6.29 -4.63
N THR A 509 -37.93 7.34 -3.98
CA THR A 509 -38.72 8.31 -3.21
C THR A 509 -39.22 9.49 -4.06
N TYR A 510 -38.39 10.01 -4.97
CA TYR A 510 -38.62 11.28 -5.67
C TYR A 510 -38.67 11.16 -7.22
N GLY A 511 -38.47 9.96 -7.77
CA GLY A 511 -38.37 9.72 -9.22
C GLY A 511 -36.98 10.06 -9.80
N SER A 512 -36.85 10.13 -11.13
CA SER A 512 -35.56 10.43 -11.77
C SER A 512 -35.13 11.89 -11.57
N PRO A 513 -33.86 12.15 -11.20
CA PRO A 513 -33.38 13.51 -10.95
C PRO A 513 -33.39 14.34 -12.23
N TYR A 514 -33.72 15.62 -12.08
CA TYR A 514 -33.61 16.58 -13.17
C TYR A 514 -32.13 16.92 -13.41
N GLN A 515 -31.33 17.02 -12.36
CA GLN A 515 -29.87 17.23 -12.41
C GLN A 515 -29.20 16.64 -11.17
N ILE A 516 -27.92 16.29 -11.27
CA ILE A 516 -27.09 15.99 -10.11
C ILE A 516 -25.90 16.96 -10.09
N ASN A 517 -25.64 17.57 -8.93
CA ASN A 517 -24.47 18.38 -8.66
C ASN A 517 -23.54 17.61 -7.71
N ILE A 518 -22.25 17.52 -8.05
CA ILE A 518 -21.27 16.77 -7.27
C ILE A 518 -20.06 17.65 -6.98
N GLU A 519 -19.58 17.61 -5.73
CA GLU A 519 -18.28 18.19 -5.41
C GLU A 519 -17.13 17.29 -5.90
N LEU A 520 -16.30 17.81 -6.79
CA LEU A 520 -14.97 17.27 -7.05
C LEU A 520 -13.95 17.99 -6.16
N ALA A 521 -13.00 17.23 -5.61
CA ALA A 521 -11.79 17.77 -5.02
C ALA A 521 -10.79 18.32 -6.08
N ARG A 522 -11.27 19.13 -7.03
CA ARG A 522 -10.42 19.92 -7.94
C ARG A 522 -10.18 21.31 -7.35
N ASP A 523 -9.00 21.86 -7.58
CA ASP A 523 -8.75 23.29 -7.39
C ASP A 523 -9.62 24.07 -8.39
N ILE A 524 -10.08 25.28 -8.03
CA ILE A 524 -10.71 26.19 -9.00
C ILE A 524 -9.72 26.48 -10.14
N GLY A 525 -10.26 26.77 -11.32
CA GLY A 525 -9.47 27.11 -12.49
C GLY A 525 -8.42 28.17 -12.15
N LYS A 526 -7.15 27.74 -12.13
CA LYS A 526 -6.01 28.59 -11.81
C LYS A 526 -5.84 29.67 -12.90
N SER A 527 -5.43 30.87 -12.51
CA SER A 527 -5.13 31.94 -13.46
C SER A 527 -4.04 31.49 -14.46
N ALA A 528 -3.93 32.16 -15.60
CA ALA A 528 -2.87 31.86 -16.57
C ALA A 528 -1.47 31.96 -15.92
N GLN A 529 -1.29 32.96 -15.03
CA GLN A 529 -0.09 33.14 -14.23
C GLN A 529 0.17 31.97 -13.27
N GLN A 530 -0.81 31.57 -12.44
CA GLN A 530 -0.68 30.43 -11.53
C GLN A 530 -0.39 29.11 -12.27
N ARG A 531 -1.01 28.89 -13.43
CA ARG A 531 -0.69 27.74 -14.29
C ARG A 531 0.74 27.80 -14.82
N ASN A 532 1.21 28.99 -15.19
CA ASN A 532 2.59 29.19 -15.64
C ASN A 532 3.60 28.97 -14.51
N GLU A 533 3.31 29.44 -13.29
CA GLU A 533 4.15 29.20 -12.10
C GLU A 533 4.25 27.72 -11.75
N ILE A 534 3.13 26.99 -11.76
CA ILE A 534 3.12 25.53 -11.52
C ILE A 534 3.91 24.79 -12.60
N ASN A 535 3.69 25.13 -13.87
CA ASN A 535 4.42 24.52 -14.98
C ASN A 535 5.92 24.83 -14.89
N LYS A 536 6.29 26.08 -14.53
CA LYS A 536 7.67 26.49 -14.30
C LYS A 536 8.29 25.69 -13.17
N PHE A 537 7.63 25.60 -12.02
CA PHE A 537 8.07 24.79 -10.88
C PHE A 537 8.25 23.30 -11.26
N GLN A 538 7.34 22.73 -12.06
CA GLN A 538 7.48 21.35 -12.56
C GLN A 538 8.67 21.18 -13.51
N LYS A 539 8.85 22.10 -14.47
CA LYS A 539 10.01 22.10 -15.39
C LYS A 539 11.32 22.29 -14.64
N ASP A 540 11.39 23.22 -13.70
CA ASP A 540 12.58 23.49 -12.88
C ASP A 540 12.94 22.27 -12.01
N ASN A 541 11.93 21.59 -11.43
CA ASN A 541 12.13 20.35 -10.69
C ASN A 541 12.65 19.22 -11.59
N GLN A 542 12.11 19.09 -12.81
CA GLN A 542 12.58 18.10 -13.77
C GLN A 542 14.03 18.39 -14.19
N ALA A 543 14.35 19.62 -14.57
CA ALA A 543 15.70 20.03 -14.96
C ALA A 543 16.71 19.82 -13.81
N THR A 544 16.30 20.10 -12.57
CA THR A 544 17.11 19.84 -11.37
C THR A 544 17.35 18.34 -11.19
N ASN A 545 16.32 17.50 -11.34
CA ASN A 545 16.48 16.05 -11.26
C ASN A 545 17.40 15.51 -12.37
N ASP A 546 17.25 16.00 -13.61
CA ASP A 546 18.10 15.60 -14.74
C ASP A 546 19.56 16.00 -14.48
N LYS A 547 19.82 17.21 -13.97
CA LYS A 547 21.15 17.66 -13.55
C LYS A 547 21.74 16.77 -12.45
N LEU A 548 20.94 16.38 -11.46
CA LEU A 548 21.36 15.47 -10.39
C LEU A 548 21.72 14.08 -10.92
N VAL A 549 20.97 13.57 -11.92
CA VAL A 549 21.29 12.31 -12.60
C VAL A 549 22.63 12.40 -13.33
N THR A 550 22.88 13.49 -14.05
CA THR A 550 24.17 13.71 -14.73
C THR A 550 25.32 13.81 -13.72
N GLN A 551 25.20 14.64 -12.68
CA GLN A 551 26.24 14.78 -11.66
C GLN A 551 26.53 13.46 -10.92
N PHE A 552 25.48 12.66 -10.67
CA PHE A 552 25.65 11.32 -10.13
C PHE A 552 26.43 10.43 -11.11
N ALA A 553 26.07 10.46 -12.39
CA ALA A 553 26.75 9.68 -13.42
C ALA A 553 28.22 10.08 -13.59
N ASP A 554 28.55 11.37 -13.51
CA ASP A 554 29.92 11.86 -13.57
C ASP A 554 30.75 11.34 -12.39
N TYR A 555 30.17 11.35 -11.18
CA TYR A 555 30.89 10.93 -9.97
C TYR A 555 31.03 9.41 -9.86
N PHE A 556 29.99 8.65 -10.20
CA PHE A 556 29.97 7.19 -10.04
C PHE A 556 30.23 6.41 -11.33
N SER A 557 30.44 7.10 -12.45
CA SER A 557 30.60 6.51 -13.79
C SER A 557 29.44 5.58 -14.20
N ARG A 558 28.23 5.81 -13.66
CA ARG A 558 27.02 5.05 -13.97
C ARG A 558 25.74 5.80 -13.60
N THR A 559 24.63 5.44 -14.21
CA THR A 559 23.33 6.00 -13.84
C THR A 559 22.89 5.55 -12.44
N PRO A 560 22.12 6.39 -11.71
CA PRO A 560 21.60 6.01 -10.40
C PRO A 560 20.64 4.82 -10.50
N ALA A 561 20.84 3.83 -9.63
CA ALA A 561 19.95 2.69 -9.45
C ALA A 561 19.02 2.92 -8.24
N LYS A 562 17.75 2.48 -8.36
CA LYS A 562 16.77 2.47 -7.26
C LYS A 562 16.63 3.82 -6.53
N ASP A 563 16.99 3.87 -5.24
CA ASP A 563 16.83 5.01 -4.34
C ASP A 563 18.04 5.95 -4.32
N GLU A 564 19.12 5.64 -5.03
CA GLU A 564 20.37 6.42 -5.03
C GLU A 564 20.16 7.86 -5.47
N LEU A 565 19.31 8.11 -6.48
CA LEU A 565 19.01 9.47 -6.89
C LEU A 565 18.34 10.26 -5.76
N THR A 566 17.48 9.60 -4.97
CA THR A 566 16.83 10.22 -3.81
C THR A 566 17.84 10.45 -2.70
N LYS A 567 18.69 9.46 -2.38
CA LYS A 567 19.78 9.62 -1.40
C LYS A 567 20.73 10.75 -1.80
N TYR A 568 21.13 10.84 -3.06
CA TYR A 568 21.99 11.89 -3.59
C TYR A 568 21.35 13.27 -3.46
N LYS A 569 20.06 13.37 -3.82
CA LYS A 569 19.29 14.60 -3.65
C LYS A 569 19.23 15.04 -2.18
N LEU A 570 18.93 14.11 -1.27
CA LEU A 570 18.89 14.38 0.17
C LEU A 570 20.27 14.73 0.74
N TRP A 571 21.33 14.07 0.29
CA TRP A 571 22.71 14.36 0.65
C TRP A 571 23.09 15.81 0.30
N LYS A 572 22.78 16.25 -0.93
CA LYS A 572 22.96 17.65 -1.36
C LYS A 572 22.12 18.62 -0.53
N GLN A 573 20.86 18.28 -0.26
CA GLN A 573 19.95 19.08 0.57
C GLN A 573 20.45 19.30 1.99
N GLN A 574 21.23 18.37 2.53
CA GLN A 574 21.70 18.36 3.92
C GLN A 574 23.18 18.72 4.05
N GLY A 575 23.81 19.25 3.00
CA GLY A 575 25.23 19.61 3.02
C GLY A 575 26.16 18.43 3.29
N GLY A 576 25.76 17.22 2.89
CA GLY A 576 26.53 16.00 3.10
C GLY A 576 26.59 15.51 4.55
N LYS A 577 25.67 15.94 5.41
CA LYS A 577 25.60 15.50 6.81
C LYS A 577 24.35 14.68 7.10
N CYS A 578 24.47 13.78 8.06
CA CYS A 578 23.35 13.09 8.69
C CYS A 578 22.47 14.13 9.40
N ILE A 579 21.18 14.15 9.09
CA ILE A 579 20.29 15.19 9.68
C ILE A 579 20.18 15.06 11.20
N TYR A 580 20.16 13.81 11.72
CA TYR A 580 19.97 13.54 13.15
C TYR A 580 21.25 13.70 13.96
N SER A 581 22.34 13.04 13.57
CA SER A 581 23.60 13.08 14.33
C SER A 581 24.51 14.25 13.98
N GLY A 582 24.37 14.86 12.81
CA GLY A 582 25.29 15.89 12.31
C GLY A 582 26.58 15.35 11.69
N ASP A 583 26.82 14.03 11.76
CA ASP A 583 28.03 13.41 11.20
C ASP A 583 28.11 13.58 9.69
N THR A 584 29.33 13.73 9.18
CA THR A 584 29.60 13.76 7.74
C THR A 584 29.29 12.41 7.11
N ILE A 585 28.58 12.44 5.99
CA ILE A 585 28.29 11.28 5.13
C ILE A 585 29.16 11.45 3.88
N ASN A 586 30.07 10.51 3.61
CA ASN A 586 30.82 10.57 2.36
C ASN A 586 29.91 10.21 1.19
N LEU A 587 30.21 10.78 0.02
CA LEU A 587 29.40 10.53 -1.16
C LEU A 587 29.44 9.05 -1.58
N ALA A 588 30.53 8.32 -1.31
CA ALA A 588 30.59 6.88 -1.54
C ALA A 588 29.57 6.07 -0.69
N ASP A 589 29.16 6.60 0.47
CA ASP A 589 28.33 5.90 1.46
C ASP A 589 26.82 5.93 1.15
N ILE A 590 26.42 6.67 0.11
CA ILE A 590 25.03 6.73 -0.37
C ILE A 590 24.77 5.75 -1.51
N ARG A 591 25.80 5.02 -1.97
CA ARG A 591 25.65 4.02 -3.02
C ARG A 591 24.67 2.92 -2.61
N HIS A 592 24.01 2.37 -3.61
CA HIS A 592 23.13 1.24 -3.50
C HIS A 592 23.92 0.03 -2.98
N GLY A 593 23.58 -0.41 -1.77
CA GLY A 593 24.28 -1.51 -1.08
C GLY A 593 25.13 -1.11 0.10
N GLU A 594 25.49 0.16 0.20
CA GLU A 594 26.13 0.67 1.40
C GLU A 594 25.07 0.83 2.50
N ASN A 595 25.34 0.22 3.63
CA ASN A 595 24.43 0.18 4.77
C ASN A 595 24.72 1.29 5.78
N LEU A 596 25.64 2.21 5.50
CA LEU A 596 25.92 3.31 6.42
C LEU A 596 24.76 4.32 6.45
N THR A 597 24.02 4.50 5.35
CA THR A 597 22.97 5.51 5.21
C THR A 597 21.59 4.96 4.80
N GLN A 598 20.52 5.60 5.29
CA GLN A 598 19.14 5.29 4.97
C GLN A 598 18.30 6.55 4.73
N ILE A 599 17.27 6.40 3.91
CA ILE A 599 16.20 7.40 3.80
C ILE A 599 15.20 7.11 4.92
N ASP A 600 15.03 8.05 5.83
CA ASP A 600 14.05 8.02 6.90
C ASP A 600 12.87 8.95 6.59
N HIS A 601 11.69 8.59 7.10
CA HIS A 601 10.54 9.47 7.15
C HIS A 601 10.61 10.32 8.41
N VAL A 602 10.72 11.65 8.23
CA VAL A 602 10.84 12.64 9.33
C VAL A 602 9.74 12.38 10.35
N ILE A 603 8.48 12.50 9.93
CA ILE A 603 7.35 11.95 10.67
C ILE A 603 7.10 10.53 10.16
N PRO A 604 7.10 9.51 11.04
CA PRO A 604 6.93 8.11 10.64
C PRO A 604 5.77 7.92 9.67
N PHE A 605 6.01 7.16 8.59
CA PHE A 605 5.00 6.92 7.56
C PHE A 605 3.71 6.30 8.13
N SER A 606 3.83 5.48 9.19
CA SER A 606 2.70 4.88 9.92
C SER A 606 1.77 5.91 10.58
N LEU A 607 2.26 7.13 10.81
CA LEU A 607 1.54 8.23 11.45
C LEU A 607 1.08 9.29 10.44
N SER A 608 1.96 9.72 9.53
CA SER A 608 1.68 10.82 8.58
C SER A 608 1.11 10.37 7.24
N PHE A 609 1.40 9.14 6.79
CA PHE A 609 1.13 8.67 5.42
C PHE A 609 1.75 9.53 4.31
N ASP A 610 2.68 10.42 4.66
CA ASP A 610 3.35 11.30 3.73
C ASP A 610 4.64 10.64 3.23
N ASP A 611 4.60 10.08 2.01
CA ASP A 611 5.79 9.55 1.33
C ASP A 611 6.48 10.60 0.43
N SER A 612 6.05 11.86 0.50
CA SER A 612 6.64 12.94 -0.28
C SER A 612 8.10 13.16 0.10
N LEU A 613 8.86 13.75 -0.82
CA LEU A 613 10.24 14.13 -0.55
C LEU A 613 10.36 15.12 0.62
N SER A 614 9.32 15.91 0.92
CA SER A 614 9.34 16.83 2.06
C SER A 614 9.32 16.12 3.41
N ASN A 615 8.80 14.89 3.49
CA ASN A 615 8.84 14.07 4.69
C ASN A 615 10.02 13.08 4.71
N LYS A 616 10.98 13.20 3.79
CA LYS A 616 12.14 12.29 3.69
C LYS A 616 13.46 12.99 4.00
N VAL A 617 14.34 12.32 4.72
CA VAL A 617 15.70 12.78 5.05
C VAL A 617 16.71 11.65 4.93
N LEU A 618 17.96 12.00 4.68
CA LEU A 618 19.08 11.06 4.70
C LEU A 618 19.70 11.05 6.10
N CYS A 619 19.86 9.87 6.68
CA CYS A 619 20.50 9.71 7.98
C CYS A 619 21.38 8.47 8.00
N LEU A 620 22.22 8.32 9.02
CA LEU A 620 22.94 7.08 9.26
C LEU A 620 21.95 5.97 9.63
N THR A 621 22.21 4.74 9.19
CA THR A 621 21.37 3.58 9.50
C THR A 621 21.13 3.41 11.00
N ARG A 622 22.16 3.64 11.83
CA ARG A 622 22.06 3.58 13.29
C ARG A 622 21.02 4.56 13.84
N GLU A 623 20.99 5.79 13.31
CA GLU A 623 20.09 6.84 13.74
C GLU A 623 18.64 6.51 13.39
N ASN A 624 18.42 6.02 12.15
CA ASN A 624 17.09 5.59 11.73
C ASN A 624 16.55 4.45 12.59
N GLN A 625 17.39 3.46 12.89
CA GLN A 625 17.03 2.33 13.74
C GLN A 625 16.69 2.74 15.17
N CYS A 626 17.44 3.69 15.74
CA CYS A 626 17.19 4.23 17.07
C CYS A 626 15.92 5.09 17.12
N LYS A 627 15.66 5.91 16.09
CA LYS A 627 14.46 6.74 15.99
C LYS A 627 13.18 5.89 15.89
N GLY A 628 13.21 4.81 15.11
CA GLY A 628 12.06 3.92 14.97
C GLY A 628 10.77 4.65 14.58
N ASN A 629 9.71 4.50 15.38
CA ASN A 629 8.40 5.10 15.10
C ASN A 629 8.17 6.44 15.84
N GLN A 630 9.24 7.17 16.15
CA GLN A 630 9.20 8.46 16.84
C GLN A 630 9.33 9.64 15.85
N THR A 631 8.85 10.82 16.24
CA THR A 631 9.15 12.09 15.55
C THR A 631 10.60 12.54 15.83
N PRO A 632 11.18 13.48 15.07
CA PRO A 632 12.52 14.00 15.37
C PRO A 632 12.59 14.64 16.75
N TYR A 633 11.53 15.34 17.16
CA TYR A 633 11.45 15.92 18.51
C TYR A 633 11.54 14.84 19.57
N GLU A 634 10.68 13.82 19.51
CA GLU A 634 10.70 12.69 20.45
C GLU A 634 12.04 11.96 20.49
N TYR A 635 12.70 11.82 19.33
CA TYR A 635 13.98 11.13 19.21
C TYR A 635 15.17 11.96 19.73
N VAL A 636 15.39 13.14 19.17
CA VAL A 636 16.58 13.99 19.42
C VAL A 636 16.58 14.56 20.84
N SER A 637 15.40 14.92 21.37
CA SER A 637 15.28 15.48 22.73
C SER A 637 15.18 14.40 23.82
N ALA A 638 15.29 13.10 23.48
CA ALA A 638 15.09 11.95 24.37
C ALA A 638 13.73 12.01 25.12
N ASN A 639 12.62 12.07 24.38
CA ASN A 639 11.25 12.29 24.87
C ASN A 639 10.96 13.67 25.52
N GLY A 640 11.63 14.74 25.08
CA GLY A 640 11.26 16.12 25.43
C GLY A 640 12.04 16.77 26.57
N THR A 641 13.22 16.26 26.93
CA THR A 641 13.96 16.73 28.12
C THR A 641 15.40 17.18 27.87
N ASN A 642 15.91 17.07 26.63
CA ASN A 642 17.27 17.51 26.27
C ASN A 642 17.23 18.71 25.30
N ASP A 643 17.00 19.90 25.85
CA ASP A 643 16.87 21.15 25.09
C ASP A 643 18.13 21.51 24.30
N LYS A 644 19.32 21.16 24.82
CA LYS A 644 20.58 21.41 24.13
C LYS A 644 20.69 20.61 22.83
N ALA A 645 20.40 19.31 22.89
CA ALA A 645 20.43 18.45 21.70
C ALA A 645 19.36 18.87 20.67
N TRP A 646 18.21 19.36 21.14
CA TRP A 646 17.17 19.88 20.26
C TRP A 646 17.58 21.20 19.58
N HIS A 647 18.19 22.13 20.33
CA HIS A 647 18.69 23.39 19.77
C HIS A 647 19.77 23.15 18.70
N GLU A 648 20.72 22.25 18.95
CA GLU A 648 21.72 21.85 17.95
C GLU A 648 21.10 21.25 16.69
N PHE A 649 19.96 20.56 16.83
CA PHE A 649 19.20 20.03 15.69
C PHE A 649 18.40 21.11 14.95
N GLU A 650 17.82 22.08 15.67
CA GLU A 650 17.18 23.27 15.10
C GLU A 650 18.18 24.04 14.22
N GLU A 651 19.37 24.32 14.73
CA GLU A 651 20.45 24.99 13.96
C GLU A 651 20.85 24.19 12.71
N ARG A 652 20.95 22.86 12.80
CA ARG A 652 21.22 22.00 11.62
C ARG A 652 20.11 22.09 10.57
N CYS A 653 18.85 22.12 11.01
CA CYS A 653 17.70 22.23 10.13
C CYS A 653 17.65 23.61 9.46
N GLU A 654 17.94 24.69 10.20
CA GLU A 654 18.04 26.05 9.65
C GLU A 654 19.17 26.17 8.63
N ASN A 655 20.34 25.61 8.92
CA ASN A 655 21.46 25.58 7.98
C ASN A 655 21.09 24.83 6.69
N SER A 656 20.38 23.71 6.81
CA SER A 656 19.87 22.96 5.65
C SER A 656 18.82 23.75 4.87
N LEU A 657 17.97 24.54 5.54
CA LEU A 657 17.01 25.43 4.87
C LEU A 657 17.72 26.56 4.10
N LYS A 658 18.76 27.17 4.69
CA LYS A 658 19.53 28.26 4.07
C LYS A 658 20.35 27.77 2.87
N HIS A 659 21.11 26.70 3.03
CA HIS A 659 22.08 26.23 2.03
C HIS A 659 21.54 25.11 1.11
N GLY A 660 20.58 24.32 1.59
CA GLY A 660 19.97 23.22 0.84
C GLY A 660 18.82 23.63 -0.08
N ARG A 661 18.35 24.89 -0.01
CA ARG A 661 17.22 25.40 -0.83
C ARG A 661 17.47 25.23 -2.32
N GLN A 662 18.70 25.46 -2.78
CA GLN A 662 19.10 25.28 -4.18
C GLN A 662 19.05 23.80 -4.62
N ALA A 663 19.17 22.86 -3.69
CA ALA A 663 19.00 21.42 -3.92
C ALA A 663 17.55 20.93 -3.68
N GLY A 664 16.61 21.86 -3.47
CA GLY A 664 15.19 21.57 -3.27
C GLY A 664 14.81 21.22 -1.82
N PHE A 665 15.58 21.66 -0.82
CA PHE A 665 15.13 21.61 0.58
C PHE A 665 13.97 22.59 0.75
N SER A 666 12.77 22.08 1.10
CA SER A 666 11.55 22.88 1.15
C SER A 666 11.28 23.42 2.55
N TYR A 667 10.56 24.54 2.62
CA TYR A 667 10.08 25.08 3.89
C TYR A 667 9.14 24.10 4.61
N LYS A 668 8.31 23.34 3.87
CA LYS A 668 7.49 22.26 4.44
C LYS A 668 8.35 21.19 5.15
N LYS A 669 9.50 20.81 4.57
CA LYS A 669 10.43 19.85 5.20
C LYS A 669 11.00 20.41 6.51
N TYR A 670 11.40 21.68 6.49
CA TYR A 670 11.87 22.38 7.69
C TYR A 670 10.82 22.35 8.81
N GLN A 671 9.57 22.70 8.51
CA GLN A 671 8.48 22.66 9.48
C GLN A 671 8.23 21.25 10.04
N LEU A 672 8.29 20.22 9.18
CA LEU A 672 8.14 18.82 9.59
C LEU A 672 9.25 18.39 10.55
N LEU A 673 10.49 18.77 10.28
CA LEU A 673 11.63 18.45 11.14
C LEU A 673 11.48 19.04 12.55
N LEU A 674 10.91 20.25 12.64
CA LEU A 674 10.73 20.98 13.90
C LEU A 674 9.37 20.75 14.58
N THR A 675 8.58 19.79 14.10
CA THR A 675 7.26 19.51 14.68
C THR A 675 7.41 18.91 16.09
N LYS A 676 7.08 19.69 17.11
CA LYS A 676 7.08 19.25 18.53
C LYS A 676 5.83 18.45 18.89
N ASN A 677 4.66 18.91 18.43
CA ASN A 677 3.37 18.27 18.65
C ASN A 677 2.79 17.80 17.31
N PHE A 678 2.81 16.49 17.07
CA PHE A 678 2.24 15.92 15.85
C PHE A 678 0.75 15.60 16.05
N ASN A 679 -0.14 16.30 15.33
CA ASN A 679 -1.55 15.94 15.22
C ASN A 679 -1.80 15.12 13.94
N GLN A 680 -2.34 13.92 14.11
CA GLN A 680 -2.55 12.93 13.05
C GLN A 680 -3.61 13.35 12.01
N GLU A 681 -4.54 14.25 12.36
CA GLU A 681 -5.68 14.59 11.50
C GLU A 681 -5.33 15.46 10.28
N GLY A 682 -4.22 16.20 10.32
CA GLY A 682 -3.86 17.19 9.31
C GLY A 682 -3.10 16.69 8.07
N PHE A 683 -2.62 15.43 8.05
CA PHE A 683 -1.58 14.99 7.11
C PHE A 683 -2.01 14.04 5.98
N ILE A 684 -3.31 13.76 5.81
CA ILE A 684 -3.79 12.67 4.95
C ILE A 684 -4.01 13.11 3.49
N ASP A 685 -2.95 13.50 2.76
CA ASP A 685 -2.96 13.83 1.32
C ASP A 685 -3.53 12.67 0.45
N ARG A 686 -3.42 11.42 0.93
CA ARG A 686 -3.99 10.23 0.29
C ARG A 686 -5.52 10.28 0.19
N ASN A 687 -6.20 10.75 1.23
CA ASN A 687 -7.66 10.82 1.26
C ASN A 687 -8.18 11.80 0.20
N LEU A 688 -7.44 12.89 -0.07
CA LEU A 688 -7.79 13.84 -1.12
C LEU A 688 -7.69 13.21 -2.52
N ASN A 689 -6.67 12.39 -2.78
CA ASN A 689 -6.55 11.69 -4.07
C ASN A 689 -7.65 10.65 -4.27
N ASP A 690 -8.00 9.89 -3.23
CA ASP A 690 -9.10 8.93 -3.29
C ASP A 690 -10.46 9.64 -3.49
N THR A 691 -10.71 10.76 -2.80
CA THR A 691 -11.90 11.61 -3.05
C THR A 691 -11.93 12.15 -4.48
N ARG A 692 -10.81 12.65 -5.02
CA ARG A 692 -10.72 13.10 -6.43
C ARG A 692 -11.11 12.01 -7.42
N TYR A 693 -10.67 10.77 -7.17
CA TYR A 693 -10.97 9.64 -8.02
C TYR A 693 -12.43 9.20 -7.87
N ILE A 694 -12.97 9.13 -6.64
CA ILE A 694 -14.39 8.86 -6.35
C ILE A 694 -15.26 9.82 -7.15
N SER A 695 -15.07 11.13 -7.00
CA SER A 695 -15.98 12.09 -7.61
C SER A 695 -15.87 12.09 -9.15
N ARG A 696 -14.67 11.85 -9.72
CA ARG A 696 -14.48 11.71 -11.18
C ARG A 696 -15.16 10.46 -11.74
N PHE A 697 -14.98 9.31 -11.06
CA PHE A 697 -15.63 8.07 -11.45
C PHE A 697 -17.15 8.20 -11.33
N CYS A 698 -17.62 8.77 -10.21
CA CYS A 698 -19.04 8.99 -9.94
C CYS A 698 -19.72 9.84 -11.01
N LYS A 699 -19.07 10.93 -11.46
CA LYS A 699 -19.58 11.75 -12.58
C LYS A 699 -19.85 10.89 -13.82
N ASN A 700 -18.83 10.18 -14.30
CA ASN A 700 -18.93 9.36 -15.51
C ASN A 700 -19.96 8.23 -15.32
N TYR A 701 -19.98 7.61 -14.15
CA TYR A 701 -20.91 6.55 -13.80
C TYR A 701 -22.37 7.02 -13.80
N LEU A 702 -22.64 8.23 -13.30
CA LEU A 702 -23.99 8.80 -13.32
C LEU A 702 -24.39 9.26 -14.74
N GLU A 703 -23.52 9.96 -15.47
CA GLU A 703 -23.82 10.44 -16.83
C GLU A 703 -24.10 9.29 -17.82
N ASN A 704 -23.39 8.18 -17.67
CA ASN A 704 -23.43 7.08 -18.62
C ASN A 704 -24.57 6.10 -18.32
N TYR A 705 -24.91 5.88 -17.04
CA TYR A 705 -25.77 4.78 -16.64
C TYR A 705 -27.06 5.18 -15.92
N LEU A 706 -27.21 6.43 -15.44
CA LEU A 706 -28.45 6.89 -14.81
C LEU A 706 -29.37 7.58 -15.81
N GLN A 707 -30.66 7.27 -15.75
CA GLN A 707 -31.71 8.00 -16.44
C GLN A 707 -32.08 9.29 -15.68
N PHE A 708 -32.06 10.41 -16.38
CA PHE A 708 -32.49 11.72 -15.88
C PHE A 708 -33.89 12.06 -16.40
N SER A 709 -34.64 12.86 -15.65
CA SER A 709 -35.93 13.39 -16.14
C SER A 709 -35.72 14.44 -17.25
N ASP A 710 -36.76 14.64 -18.07
CA ASP A 710 -36.81 15.63 -19.15
C ASP A 710 -35.76 15.40 -20.25
N LEU A 711 -35.96 14.36 -21.08
CA LEU A 711 -35.01 13.88 -22.09
C LEU A 711 -34.93 14.74 -23.37
N ALA A 712 -35.81 15.74 -23.52
CA ALA A 712 -35.91 16.54 -24.75
C ALA A 712 -34.72 17.50 -24.96
N ASP A 713 -34.12 18.01 -23.88
CA ASP A 713 -32.95 18.88 -23.95
C ASP A 713 -31.64 18.07 -24.04
N LYS A 714 -31.15 17.89 -25.27
CA LYS A 714 -29.89 17.18 -25.58
C LYS A 714 -28.63 17.97 -25.19
N ASN A 715 -28.71 19.30 -25.05
CA ASN A 715 -27.55 20.16 -24.75
C ASN A 715 -27.31 20.37 -23.26
N ARG A 716 -28.17 19.79 -22.41
CA ARG A 716 -28.14 19.98 -20.97
C ARG A 716 -27.08 19.16 -20.26
N GLN A 717 -26.31 19.84 -19.40
CA GLN A 717 -25.39 19.18 -18.47
C GLN A 717 -26.16 18.46 -17.36
N ARG A 718 -26.26 17.13 -17.46
CA ARG A 718 -27.01 16.28 -16.51
C ARG A 718 -26.31 16.11 -15.16
N VAL A 719 -24.98 16.03 -15.19
CA VAL A 719 -24.15 15.99 -13.98
C VAL A 719 -23.21 17.19 -13.97
N ARG A 720 -23.45 18.11 -13.03
CA ARG A 720 -22.60 19.28 -12.81
C ARG A 720 -21.56 18.97 -11.74
N VAL A 721 -20.40 19.55 -11.94
CA VAL A 721 -19.26 19.45 -11.04
C VAL A 721 -18.99 20.80 -10.41
N LEU A 722 -18.74 20.79 -9.10
CA LEU A 722 -18.24 21.92 -8.33
C LEU A 722 -16.85 21.60 -7.79
N THR A 723 -16.09 22.63 -7.44
CA THR A 723 -14.84 22.48 -6.69
C THR A 723 -15.11 22.71 -5.20
N GLY A 724 -14.37 22.02 -4.32
CA GLY A 724 -14.53 22.25 -2.88
C GLY A 724 -14.19 23.67 -2.43
N GLN A 725 -13.31 24.36 -3.16
CA GLN A 725 -13.06 25.79 -2.95
C GLN A 725 -14.30 26.64 -3.26
N ALA A 726 -15.10 26.28 -4.28
CA ALA A 726 -16.33 27.01 -4.62
C ALA A 726 -17.40 26.77 -3.57
N THR A 727 -17.57 25.51 -3.11
CA THR A 727 -18.46 25.19 -1.99
C THR A 727 -18.09 25.99 -0.74
N ALA A 728 -16.79 25.99 -0.37
CA ALA A 728 -16.30 26.72 0.79
C ALA A 728 -16.49 28.24 0.68
N PHE A 729 -16.27 28.79 -0.52
CA PHE A 729 -16.51 30.20 -0.82
C PHE A 729 -17.98 30.58 -0.59
N ILE A 730 -18.90 29.87 -1.24
CA ILE A 730 -20.35 30.14 -1.14
C ILE A 730 -20.80 30.02 0.31
N ARG A 731 -20.38 28.95 0.99
CA ARG A 731 -20.73 28.70 2.39
C ARG A 731 -20.30 29.85 3.30
N ALA A 732 -19.08 30.37 3.13
CA ALA A 732 -18.59 31.50 3.92
C ALA A 732 -19.43 32.77 3.70
N HIS A 733 -19.77 33.08 2.44
CA HIS A 733 -20.55 34.27 2.10
C HIS A 733 -22.04 34.15 2.49
N TRP A 734 -22.57 32.93 2.61
CA TRP A 734 -23.91 32.69 3.15
C TRP A 734 -23.93 32.62 4.69
N GLY A 735 -22.81 32.88 5.37
CA GLY A 735 -22.74 32.87 6.84
C GLY A 735 -22.99 31.49 7.46
N LEU A 736 -22.64 30.43 6.74
CA LEU A 736 -22.82 29.05 7.19
C LEU A 736 -21.53 28.56 7.87
N ALA A 737 -21.54 28.44 9.20
CA ALA A 737 -20.39 27.97 9.97
C ALA A 737 -20.08 26.48 9.67
N LYS A 738 -18.79 26.08 9.77
CA LYS A 738 -18.37 24.68 9.63
C LYS A 738 -17.75 24.18 10.93
N SER A 739 -18.47 23.37 11.69
CA SER A 739 -17.94 22.67 12.88
C SER A 739 -17.58 21.22 12.52
N ARG A 740 -16.34 20.96 12.11
CA ARG A 740 -15.87 19.59 11.81
C ARG A 740 -15.69 18.72 13.06
N GLU A 741 -15.41 19.35 14.19
CA GLU A 741 -15.10 18.68 15.46
C GLU A 741 -16.37 18.33 16.28
N GLU A 742 -17.50 18.97 15.97
CA GLU A 742 -18.73 18.82 16.75
C GLU A 742 -19.66 17.71 16.24
N ASN A 743 -19.82 17.55 14.92
CA ASN A 743 -20.73 16.54 14.35
C ASN A 743 -20.54 16.26 12.85
N ASP A 744 -21.16 15.17 12.39
CA ASP A 744 -21.16 14.72 10.99
C ASP A 744 -22.18 15.44 10.08
N LEU A 745 -22.95 16.41 10.59
CA LEU A 745 -24.04 17.08 9.85
C LEU A 745 -23.53 18.07 8.80
N HIS A 746 -22.29 18.53 8.91
CA HIS A 746 -21.68 19.47 7.98
C HIS A 746 -21.64 18.94 6.52
N HIS A 747 -21.67 17.62 6.33
CA HIS A 747 -21.81 17.00 5.00
C HIS A 747 -23.17 17.29 4.35
N ALA A 748 -24.27 17.26 5.11
CA ALA A 748 -25.58 17.64 4.58
C ALA A 748 -25.64 19.13 4.25
N GLN A 749 -25.02 19.98 5.07
CA GLN A 749 -24.90 21.42 4.82
C GLN A 749 -24.14 21.71 3.53
N ASP A 750 -22.97 21.07 3.33
CA ASP A 750 -22.20 21.20 2.10
C ASP A 750 -23.02 20.68 0.89
N ALA A 751 -23.76 19.58 1.03
CA ALA A 751 -24.66 19.08 -0.02
C ALA A 751 -25.80 20.04 -0.37
N CYS A 752 -26.37 20.77 0.60
CA CYS A 752 -27.38 21.80 0.36
C CYS A 752 -26.84 22.95 -0.48
N VAL A 753 -25.61 23.39 -0.18
CA VAL A 753 -24.90 24.39 -1.01
C VAL A 753 -24.67 23.85 -2.41
N ILE A 754 -24.17 22.62 -2.54
CA ILE A 754 -23.88 21.99 -3.83
C ILE A 754 -25.14 21.87 -4.70
N ALA A 755 -26.30 21.52 -4.13
CA ALA A 755 -27.55 21.33 -4.85
C ALA A 755 -28.02 22.59 -5.60
N THR A 756 -27.72 23.78 -5.08
CA THR A 756 -28.27 25.03 -5.61
C THR A 756 -27.36 25.77 -6.58
N VAL A 757 -26.11 25.33 -6.74
CA VAL A 757 -25.16 26.00 -7.63
C VAL A 757 -25.56 25.87 -9.09
N THR A 758 -25.71 27.02 -9.74
CA THR A 758 -25.97 27.18 -11.18
C THR A 758 -24.71 27.51 -11.97
N THR A 759 -24.75 27.38 -13.30
CA THR A 759 -23.64 27.79 -14.18
C THR A 759 -23.31 29.28 -14.03
N GLY A 760 -24.34 30.14 -13.90
CA GLY A 760 -24.15 31.57 -13.66
C GLY A 760 -23.44 31.86 -12.33
N MET A 761 -23.78 31.14 -11.26
CA MET A 761 -23.06 31.25 -9.98
C MET A 761 -21.58 30.84 -10.10
N GLN A 762 -21.26 29.79 -10.87
CA GLN A 762 -19.87 29.37 -11.08
C GLN A 762 -19.04 30.40 -11.85
N GLN A 763 -19.65 31.04 -12.87
CA GLN A 763 -19.01 32.11 -13.63
C GLN A 763 -18.72 33.31 -12.72
N LYS A 764 -19.70 33.73 -11.90
CA LYS A 764 -19.53 34.81 -10.91
C LYS A 764 -18.41 34.52 -9.90
N ILE A 765 -18.31 33.30 -9.36
CA ILE A 765 -17.21 32.89 -8.46
C ILE A 765 -15.86 32.97 -9.16
N THR A 766 -15.79 32.49 -10.40
CA THR A 766 -14.55 32.50 -11.18
C THR A 766 -14.10 33.93 -11.48
N SER A 767 -15.03 34.82 -11.81
CA SER A 767 -14.75 36.25 -12.00
C SER A 767 -14.31 36.92 -10.70
N PHE A 768 -14.98 36.63 -9.57
CA PHE A 768 -14.61 37.13 -8.24
C PHE A 768 -13.18 36.74 -7.85
N MET A 769 -12.81 35.47 -7.98
CA MET A 769 -11.47 35.02 -7.61
C MET A 769 -10.38 35.60 -8.52
N LYS A 770 -10.68 35.80 -9.81
CA LYS A 770 -9.78 36.52 -10.73
C LYS A 770 -9.59 37.97 -10.30
N ALA A 771 -10.65 38.68 -9.89
CA ALA A 771 -10.58 40.07 -9.44
C ALA A 771 -9.79 40.23 -8.13
N ARG A 772 -9.92 39.27 -7.18
CA ARG A 772 -9.18 39.28 -5.91
C ARG A 772 -7.66 39.24 -6.09
N ASP A 773 -7.17 38.62 -7.15
CA ASP A 773 -5.74 38.54 -7.47
C ASP A 773 -5.18 39.87 -8.05
N PHE A 774 -6.03 40.83 -8.46
CA PHE A 774 -5.63 42.14 -9.00
C PHE A 774 -5.65 43.30 -7.98
N GLY A 775 -5.99 43.03 -6.72
CA GLY A 775 -5.88 43.99 -5.63
C GLY A 775 -6.95 45.09 -5.62
N LYS A 776 -8.04 44.85 -4.86
CA LYS A 776 -8.75 45.79 -3.95
C LYS A 776 -10.00 45.09 -3.40
N ASN A 777 -10.34 45.43 -2.16
CA ASN A 777 -11.50 45.02 -1.34
C ASN A 777 -11.31 43.75 -0.50
N HIS A 778 -11.08 43.99 0.80
CA HIS A 778 -11.22 43.02 1.90
C HIS A 778 -12.64 43.02 2.51
N ASP A 779 -13.52 43.92 2.07
CA ASP A 779 -14.90 44.01 2.54
C ASP A 779 -15.83 43.11 1.71
N ALA A 780 -16.92 42.65 2.32
CA ALA A 780 -17.86 41.66 1.80
C ALA A 780 -18.70 42.12 0.58
N THR A 781 -18.27 43.16 -0.12
CA THR A 781 -18.93 43.70 -1.31
C THR A 781 -18.27 43.17 -2.59
N TYR A 782 -19.07 42.84 -3.61
CA TYR A 782 -18.62 42.33 -4.90
C TYR A 782 -18.93 43.33 -6.01
N THR A 783 -17.91 43.79 -6.74
CA THR A 783 -18.10 44.59 -7.96
C THR A 783 -18.13 43.69 -9.19
N ASP A 784 -19.21 43.71 -9.95
CA ASP A 784 -19.33 43.02 -11.22
C ASP A 784 -18.38 43.67 -12.25
N PRO A 785 -17.41 42.93 -12.84
CA PRO A 785 -16.39 43.52 -13.71
C PRO A 785 -16.94 44.04 -15.04
N ASP A 786 -18.07 43.52 -15.51
CA ASP A 786 -18.64 43.84 -16.82
C ASP A 786 -19.63 45.01 -16.70
N THR A 787 -20.27 45.18 -15.53
CA THR A 787 -21.30 46.21 -15.30
C THR A 787 -20.89 47.32 -14.32
N GLY A 788 -19.88 47.07 -13.47
CA GLY A 788 -19.43 47.99 -12.43
C GLY A 788 -20.32 48.03 -11.17
N GLU A 789 -21.38 47.21 -11.10
CA GLU A 789 -22.31 47.18 -9.96
C GLU A 789 -21.68 46.57 -8.71
N ILE A 790 -21.83 47.22 -7.55
CA ILE A 790 -21.37 46.73 -6.25
C ILE A 790 -22.54 46.06 -5.51
N PHE A 791 -22.39 44.77 -5.19
CA PHE A 791 -23.34 43.97 -4.44
C PHE A 791 -22.87 43.74 -3.01
N ASP A 792 -23.74 43.95 -2.02
CA ASP A 792 -23.41 43.79 -0.59
C ASP A 792 -23.33 42.32 -0.12
N ALA A 793 -23.82 41.37 -0.93
CA ALA A 793 -23.83 39.95 -0.60
C ALA A 793 -23.78 39.04 -1.84
N PHE A 794 -23.14 37.88 -1.72
CA PHE A 794 -23.17 36.85 -2.76
C PHE A 794 -24.61 36.27 -2.89
N PRO A 795 -25.16 36.12 -4.11
CA PRO A 795 -26.57 35.78 -4.28
C PRO A 795 -26.96 34.45 -3.62
N MET A 796 -28.13 34.44 -2.98
CA MET A 796 -28.80 33.25 -2.46
C MET A 796 -30.01 32.89 -3.34
N PRO A 797 -30.43 31.60 -3.40
CA PRO A 797 -31.60 31.19 -4.16
C PRO A 797 -32.91 31.88 -3.74
N ASN A 798 -33.08 32.13 -2.43
CA ASN A 798 -34.19 32.88 -1.88
C ASN A 798 -33.75 33.61 -0.58
N ILE A 799 -34.56 34.58 -0.11
CA ILE A 799 -34.20 35.45 1.03
C ILE A 799 -34.01 34.70 2.36
N ASN A 800 -34.67 33.56 2.54
CA ASN A 800 -34.66 32.76 3.77
C ASN A 800 -33.80 31.49 3.66
N PHE A 801 -33.03 31.33 2.57
CA PHE A 801 -32.40 30.06 2.23
C PHE A 801 -31.39 29.59 3.29
N ARG A 802 -30.67 30.53 3.93
CA ARG A 802 -29.77 30.20 5.05
C ARG A 802 -30.52 29.53 6.20
N THR A 803 -31.64 30.13 6.61
CA THR A 803 -32.49 29.61 7.70
C THR A 803 -33.07 28.25 7.33
N GLU A 804 -33.50 28.10 6.07
CA GLU A 804 -34.00 26.84 5.53
C GLU A 804 -32.97 25.71 5.63
N ILE A 805 -31.71 25.96 5.24
CA ILE A 805 -30.61 25.00 5.41
C ILE A 805 -30.44 24.62 6.87
N LEU A 806 -30.33 25.60 7.78
CA LEU A 806 -30.06 25.35 9.19
C LEU A 806 -31.16 24.50 9.84
N LEU A 807 -32.43 24.77 9.52
CA LEU A 807 -33.57 23.99 9.99
C LEU A 807 -33.53 22.55 9.44
N LYS A 808 -33.35 22.38 8.13
CA LYS A 808 -33.33 21.05 7.50
C LYS A 808 -32.16 20.20 7.99
N VAL A 809 -30.98 20.81 8.17
CA VAL A 809 -29.78 20.11 8.69
C VAL A 809 -29.99 19.66 10.14
N LYS A 810 -30.68 20.44 10.97
CA LYS A 810 -31.01 20.07 12.36
C LYS A 810 -31.92 18.85 12.44
N ASP A 811 -32.81 18.65 11.46
CA ASP A 811 -33.73 17.53 11.39
C ASP A 811 -33.11 16.24 10.81
N VAL A 812 -31.83 16.27 10.41
CA VAL A 812 -31.15 15.12 9.81
C VAL A 812 -30.84 14.04 10.84
N PHE A 813 -31.37 12.84 10.59
CA PHE A 813 -30.86 11.62 11.22
C PHE A 813 -29.76 10.99 10.36
N VAL A 814 -28.53 10.98 10.88
CA VAL A 814 -27.36 10.46 10.16
C VAL A 814 -27.42 8.94 10.06
N SER A 815 -27.43 8.42 8.83
CA SER A 815 -27.48 6.99 8.54
C SER A 815 -26.07 6.37 8.58
N ARG A 816 -25.84 5.33 9.40
CA ARG A 816 -24.55 4.60 9.44
C ARG A 816 -24.68 3.21 8.84
N MET A 817 -23.67 2.76 8.11
CA MET A 817 -23.64 1.41 7.54
C MET A 817 -23.47 0.36 8.67
N PRO A 818 -24.40 -0.60 8.81
CA PRO A 818 -24.28 -1.67 9.81
C PRO A 818 -23.11 -2.60 9.48
N LYS A 819 -22.40 -3.09 10.50
CA LYS A 819 -21.22 -3.94 10.37
C LYS A 819 -21.54 -5.39 10.74
N ARG A 820 -22.18 -6.12 9.83
CA ARG A 820 -22.64 -7.50 10.04
C ARG A 820 -21.68 -8.58 9.49
N SER A 821 -20.40 -8.24 9.30
CA SER A 821 -19.42 -9.18 8.75
C SER A 821 -19.01 -10.24 9.78
N ILE A 822 -19.22 -11.50 9.43
CA ILE A 822 -18.71 -12.67 10.18
C ILE A 822 -17.28 -13.08 9.80
N THR A 823 -16.55 -12.19 9.13
CA THR A 823 -15.15 -12.42 8.70
C THR A 823 -14.24 -11.31 9.22
N GLY A 824 -13.04 -11.68 9.66
CA GLY A 824 -12.05 -10.74 10.18
C GLY A 824 -10.86 -11.45 10.83
N GLN A 825 -10.09 -10.73 11.63
CA GLN A 825 -9.01 -11.29 12.44
C GLN A 825 -9.62 -12.06 13.63
N VAL A 826 -9.28 -13.36 13.74
CA VAL A 826 -9.84 -14.26 14.77
C VAL A 826 -9.19 -14.05 16.13
N HIS A 827 -7.88 -13.80 16.16
CA HIS A 827 -7.07 -13.51 17.34
C HIS A 827 -5.95 -12.54 16.96
N LEU A 828 -5.39 -11.81 17.93
CA LEU A 828 -4.21 -10.97 17.69
C LEU A 828 -2.99 -11.83 17.31
N ASP A 829 -2.03 -11.25 16.59
CA ASP A 829 -0.91 -11.99 16.00
C ASP A 829 0.12 -12.50 17.05
N THR A 830 0.16 -11.86 18.22
CA THR A 830 1.10 -12.18 19.29
C THR A 830 0.65 -13.42 20.06
N ILE A 831 1.42 -14.50 19.94
CA ILE A 831 1.22 -15.74 20.71
C ILE A 831 2.03 -15.67 22.00
N ARG A 832 1.38 -15.88 23.13
CA ARG A 832 1.98 -15.91 24.47
C ARG A 832 1.97 -17.33 25.02
N SER A 833 2.88 -17.62 25.95
CA SER A 833 2.87 -18.90 26.65
C SER A 833 1.66 -18.96 27.59
N SER A 834 0.91 -20.07 27.52
CA SER A 834 -0.26 -20.31 28.36
C SER A 834 0.02 -21.12 29.61
N LYS A 835 1.29 -21.43 29.93
CA LYS A 835 1.67 -22.30 31.06
C LYS A 835 0.95 -21.95 32.37
N TYR A 836 0.99 -20.67 32.77
CA TYR A 836 0.38 -20.16 34.00
C TYR A 836 -1.07 -19.67 33.83
N VAL A 837 -1.61 -19.78 32.61
CA VAL A 837 -3.05 -19.66 32.36
C VAL A 837 -3.72 -21.00 32.62
N ASP A 838 -3.11 -22.08 32.13
CA ASP A 838 -3.63 -23.44 32.26
C ASP A 838 -3.39 -24.01 33.65
N ASN A 839 -2.28 -23.64 34.29
CA ASN A 839 -1.91 -24.07 35.64
C ASN A 839 -1.48 -22.86 36.48
N PRO A 840 -2.43 -22.07 37.02
CA PRO A 840 -2.12 -20.96 37.92
C PRO A 840 -1.42 -21.47 39.20
N VAL A 841 -0.44 -20.72 39.70
CA VAL A 841 0.29 -21.04 40.93
C VAL A 841 -0.08 -20.01 41.99
N ALA A 842 -0.47 -20.44 43.19
CA ALA A 842 -0.98 -19.55 44.24
C ALA A 842 0.01 -18.43 44.62
N GLU A 843 1.30 -18.77 44.69
CA GLU A 843 2.39 -17.85 45.01
C GLU A 843 2.66 -16.81 43.90
N TYR A 844 2.20 -17.05 42.67
CA TYR A 844 2.46 -16.18 41.53
C TYR A 844 1.25 -15.32 41.20
N ASN A 845 1.45 -14.01 41.06
CA ASN A 845 0.41 -13.08 40.63
C ASN A 845 -0.89 -13.20 41.48
N ASN A 846 -0.73 -13.46 42.78
CA ASN A 846 -1.81 -13.69 43.74
C ASN A 846 -2.81 -14.79 43.30
N GLY A 847 -2.30 -15.87 42.70
CA GLY A 847 -3.09 -16.98 42.19
C GLY A 847 -3.89 -16.70 40.92
N LYS A 848 -3.80 -15.49 40.34
CA LYS A 848 -4.55 -15.12 39.13
C LYS A 848 -3.84 -15.62 37.87
N PRO A 849 -4.58 -16.15 36.87
CA PRO A 849 -3.98 -16.63 35.63
C PRO A 849 -3.29 -15.52 34.85
N PHE A 850 -2.11 -15.81 34.31
CA PHE A 850 -1.35 -14.89 33.48
C PHE A 850 -0.60 -15.63 32.37
N SER A 851 -0.37 -14.92 31.27
CA SER A 851 0.48 -15.39 30.18
C SER A 851 1.88 -14.80 30.30
N THR A 852 2.86 -15.41 29.63
CA THR A 852 4.23 -14.87 29.56
C THR A 852 4.68 -14.66 28.13
N ILE A 853 5.42 -13.57 27.90
CA ILE A 853 6.00 -13.21 26.61
C ILE A 853 7.46 -12.79 26.77
N ALA A 854 8.32 -13.26 25.86
CA ALA A 854 9.70 -12.81 25.80
C ALA A 854 9.77 -11.43 25.12
N LYS A 855 10.34 -10.43 25.80
CA LYS A 855 10.59 -9.09 25.26
C LYS A 855 12.07 -8.75 25.33
N GLN A 856 12.54 -7.92 24.40
CA GLN A 856 13.87 -7.32 24.49
C GLN A 856 13.98 -6.50 25.78
N LEU A 857 15.16 -6.52 26.40
CA LEU A 857 15.39 -5.85 27.68
C LEU A 857 15.00 -4.37 27.65
N VAL A 858 15.48 -3.66 26.62
CA VAL A 858 15.23 -2.23 26.36
C VAL A 858 13.74 -1.92 26.18
N GLU A 859 12.98 -2.84 25.56
CA GLU A 859 11.55 -2.67 25.25
C GLU A 859 10.62 -3.39 26.24
N SER A 860 11.19 -3.91 27.33
CA SER A 860 10.44 -4.71 28.30
C SER A 860 9.34 -3.90 28.99
N GLY A 861 9.58 -2.59 29.17
CA GLY A 861 8.73 -1.70 29.93
C GLY A 861 8.70 -2.02 31.43
N MET A 862 9.67 -2.80 31.91
CA MET A 862 9.74 -3.18 33.32
C MET A 862 10.08 -1.98 34.20
N LYS A 863 9.48 -1.94 35.39
CA LYS A 863 9.69 -0.91 36.40
C LYS A 863 9.64 -1.53 37.77
N LEU A 864 10.41 -0.96 38.69
CA LEU A 864 10.32 -1.16 40.12
C LEU A 864 9.01 -0.55 40.65
N ASP A 865 8.34 -1.28 41.52
CA ASP A 865 7.21 -0.79 42.31
C ASP A 865 7.67 -0.12 43.61
N LYS A 866 6.72 0.24 44.49
CA LYS A 866 7.00 0.90 45.77
C LYS A 866 7.82 0.04 46.74
N ASN A 867 7.88 -1.27 46.52
CA ASN A 867 8.61 -2.21 47.37
C ASN A 867 9.98 -2.56 46.76
N GLY A 868 10.40 -1.90 45.67
CA GLY A 868 11.63 -2.22 44.96
C GLY A 868 11.55 -3.52 44.16
N GLU A 869 10.35 -4.01 43.85
CA GLU A 869 10.16 -5.25 43.08
C GLU A 869 9.77 -4.98 41.63
N ILE A 870 10.03 -5.94 40.73
CA ILE A 870 9.65 -5.84 39.32
C ILE A 870 8.36 -6.68 39.08
N PRO A 871 7.15 -6.14 39.31
CA PRO A 871 5.91 -6.91 39.26
C PRO A 871 5.59 -7.47 37.86
N THR A 872 6.15 -6.84 36.82
CA THR A 872 5.94 -7.25 35.43
C THR A 872 6.86 -8.40 35.00
N LEU A 873 7.92 -8.71 35.74
CA LEU A 873 8.85 -9.79 35.40
C LEU A 873 8.28 -11.16 35.81
N CYS A 874 8.57 -12.20 35.04
CA CYS A 874 8.13 -13.56 35.37
C CYS A 874 8.65 -13.99 36.76
N PRO A 875 7.79 -14.41 37.71
CA PRO A 875 8.19 -14.71 39.09
C PRO A 875 9.32 -15.75 39.23
N THR A 876 9.45 -16.65 38.25
CA THR A 876 10.53 -17.65 38.20
C THR A 876 11.94 -17.05 38.19
N TYR A 877 12.11 -15.78 37.78
CA TYR A 877 13.42 -15.13 37.83
C TYR A 877 13.85 -14.91 39.28
N LYS A 878 12.96 -14.42 40.16
CA LYS A 878 13.28 -14.19 41.57
C LYS A 878 13.60 -15.49 42.31
N GLN A 879 12.85 -16.57 42.02
CA GLN A 879 13.02 -17.86 42.71
C GLN A 879 14.17 -18.71 42.15
N HIS A 880 14.31 -18.82 40.83
CA HIS A 880 15.28 -19.72 40.23
C HIS A 880 16.53 -19.02 39.66
N ASN A 881 16.51 -17.69 39.52
CA ASN A 881 17.62 -16.91 38.97
C ASN A 881 17.84 -15.59 39.76
N PRO A 882 18.03 -15.65 41.09
CA PRO A 882 18.05 -14.47 41.96
C PRO A 882 19.17 -13.47 41.60
N ASN A 883 20.34 -13.95 41.15
CA ASN A 883 21.43 -13.06 40.73
C ASN A 883 21.06 -12.23 39.48
N ILE A 884 20.33 -12.83 38.53
CA ILE A 884 19.82 -12.10 37.35
C ILE A 884 18.76 -11.08 37.80
N TYR A 885 17.86 -11.47 38.72
CA TYR A 885 16.85 -10.58 39.24
C TYR A 885 17.48 -9.36 39.92
N LYS A 886 18.47 -9.56 40.80
CA LYS A 886 19.21 -8.49 41.47
C LYS A 886 19.89 -7.55 40.47
N LEU A 887 20.60 -8.10 39.47
CA LEU A 887 21.23 -7.29 38.43
C LEU A 887 20.22 -6.38 37.69
N LEU A 888 19.00 -6.87 37.44
CA LEU A 888 17.96 -6.07 36.79
C LEU A 888 17.44 -4.95 37.69
N VAL A 889 17.27 -5.23 38.99
CA VAL A 889 16.86 -4.23 40.00
C VAL A 889 17.91 -3.14 40.12
N ASP A 890 19.17 -3.49 40.37
CA ASP A 890 20.29 -2.56 40.53
C ASP A 890 20.41 -1.63 39.30
N ARG A 891 20.19 -2.19 38.10
CA ARG A 891 20.20 -1.42 36.86
C ARG A 891 19.01 -0.49 36.69
N LEU A 892 17.83 -0.86 37.16
CA LEU A 892 16.67 0.05 37.11
C LEU A 892 16.84 1.19 38.12
N GLU A 893 17.36 0.91 39.32
CA GLU A 893 17.65 1.93 40.34
C GLU A 893 18.66 2.97 39.83
N GLN A 894 19.72 2.53 39.14
CA GLN A 894 20.75 3.42 38.58
C GLN A 894 20.27 4.35 37.47
N PHE A 895 19.14 4.06 36.82
CA PHE A 895 18.67 4.76 35.62
C PHE A 895 17.23 5.25 35.76
N ASP A 896 16.90 5.80 36.94
CA ASP A 896 15.60 6.42 37.25
C ASP A 896 14.39 5.53 36.95
N ASN A 897 14.56 4.22 37.14
CA ASN A 897 13.52 3.22 36.89
C ASN A 897 13.01 3.21 35.42
N ASP A 898 13.87 3.60 34.47
CA ASP A 898 13.60 3.58 33.04
C ASP A 898 14.35 2.43 32.35
N ALA A 899 13.61 1.37 31.99
CA ALA A 899 14.14 0.21 31.29
C ALA A 899 14.86 0.55 29.96
N LYS A 900 14.44 1.58 29.23
CA LYS A 900 15.10 1.95 27.96
C LYS A 900 16.51 2.47 28.23
N LYS A 901 16.68 3.29 29.27
CA LYS A 901 17.98 3.83 29.68
C LYS A 901 18.84 2.76 30.35
N ALA A 902 18.26 2.04 31.32
CA ALA A 902 18.93 1.02 32.12
C ALA A 902 19.62 -0.05 31.27
N PHE A 903 18.99 -0.40 30.14
CA PHE A 903 19.41 -1.51 29.29
C PHE A 903 19.88 -1.09 27.90
N ALA A 904 20.07 0.20 27.65
CA ALA A 904 20.64 0.70 26.39
C ALA A 904 22.03 0.09 26.11
N LYS A 905 22.83 -0.07 27.18
CA LYS A 905 24.08 -0.83 27.15
C LYS A 905 23.82 -2.31 27.44
N PRO A 906 24.41 -3.25 26.68
CA PRO A 906 24.34 -4.68 26.97
C PRO A 906 24.68 -5.02 28.42
N ILE A 907 23.89 -5.93 29.00
CA ILE A 907 24.20 -6.53 30.29
C ILE A 907 24.40 -8.03 30.13
N PHE A 908 25.19 -8.62 31.02
CA PHE A 908 25.60 -10.01 30.98
C PHE A 908 25.17 -10.73 32.24
N ALA A 909 24.78 -12.00 32.10
CA ALA A 909 24.29 -12.79 33.20
C ALA A 909 25.40 -13.03 34.22
N PRO A 910 25.17 -12.83 35.51
CA PRO A 910 26.11 -13.25 36.53
C PRO A 910 26.14 -14.78 36.61
N ARG A 911 27.32 -15.33 36.90
CA ARG A 911 27.51 -16.74 37.23
C ARG A 911 26.87 -17.05 38.61
N LYS A 912 26.83 -18.33 38.98
CA LYS A 912 26.25 -18.75 40.29
C LYS A 912 26.99 -18.14 41.49
N ASP A 913 28.29 -17.92 41.33
CA ASP A 913 29.19 -17.28 42.30
C ASP A 913 29.12 -15.73 42.29
N GLY A 914 28.31 -15.13 41.41
CA GLY A 914 28.15 -13.68 41.28
C GLY A 914 29.15 -13.00 40.34
N ALA A 915 30.14 -13.73 39.79
CA ALA A 915 31.10 -13.18 38.84
C ALA A 915 30.45 -12.86 37.47
N PRO A 916 30.98 -11.90 36.69
CA PRO A 916 30.50 -11.64 35.34
C PRO A 916 30.65 -12.87 34.44
N SER A 917 29.65 -13.14 33.59
CA SER A 917 29.79 -14.09 32.48
C SER A 917 29.80 -13.37 31.14
N ASP A 918 30.16 -14.08 30.07
CA ASP A 918 30.08 -13.58 28.70
C ASP A 918 28.68 -13.75 28.08
N ILE A 919 27.72 -14.29 28.86
CA ILE A 919 26.37 -14.58 28.38
C ILE A 919 25.52 -13.32 28.46
N GLN A 920 25.33 -12.64 27.33
CA GLN A 920 24.49 -11.45 27.26
C GLN A 920 23.00 -11.77 27.50
N ILE A 921 22.35 -11.03 28.40
CA ILE A 921 20.90 -11.09 28.59
C ILE A 921 20.23 -10.16 27.58
N LYS A 922 19.62 -10.73 26.54
CA LYS A 922 18.94 -9.95 25.48
C LYS A 922 17.44 -9.79 25.74
N THR A 923 16.80 -10.84 26.23
CA THR A 923 15.36 -10.90 26.44
C THR A 923 15.00 -11.45 27.80
N VAL A 924 13.89 -10.97 28.35
CA VAL A 924 13.27 -11.48 29.58
C VAL A 924 11.82 -11.86 29.34
N LYS A 925 11.28 -12.76 30.17
CA LYS A 925 9.85 -13.07 30.17
C LYS A 925 9.09 -12.10 31.05
N ILE A 926 8.13 -11.38 30.47
CA ILE A 926 7.23 -10.45 31.14
C ILE A 926 5.85 -11.11 31.28
N ILE A 927 5.17 -10.87 32.40
CA ILE A 927 3.80 -11.34 32.65
C ILE A 927 2.77 -10.40 32.02
N GLN A 928 1.68 -10.97 31.51
CA GLN A 928 0.51 -10.21 31.08
C GLN A 928 -0.76 -10.91 31.56
N ALA A 929 -1.67 -10.15 32.19
CA ALA A 929 -2.96 -10.67 32.64
C ALA A 929 -3.72 -11.30 31.46
N GLN A 930 -4.25 -12.52 31.66
CA GLN A 930 -4.86 -13.29 30.59
C GLN A 930 -6.04 -14.11 31.12
N ASN A 931 -7.23 -13.49 31.14
CA ASN A 931 -8.47 -14.13 31.64
C ASN A 931 -9.24 -14.89 30.55
N THR A 932 -9.01 -14.56 29.27
CA THR A 932 -9.65 -15.17 28.09
C THR A 932 -8.69 -15.10 26.91
N GLY A 933 -8.94 -15.87 25.85
CA GLY A 933 -8.17 -15.81 24.60
C GLY A 933 -8.37 -17.05 23.74
N VAL A 934 -7.72 -17.05 22.58
CA VAL A 934 -7.75 -18.14 21.60
C VAL A 934 -6.48 -18.98 21.74
N LYS A 935 -6.64 -20.28 22.01
CA LYS A 935 -5.55 -21.24 22.06
C LYS A 935 -5.02 -21.52 20.66
N VAL A 936 -3.72 -21.31 20.44
CA VAL A 936 -3.04 -21.50 19.15
C VAL A 936 -1.58 -21.93 19.36
N ASN A 937 -1.10 -22.93 18.63
CA ASN A 937 0.29 -23.43 18.68
C ASN A 937 0.82 -23.66 20.12
N GLN A 938 0.05 -24.34 20.98
CA GLN A 938 0.38 -24.58 22.40
C GLN A 938 0.52 -23.30 23.27
N GLY A 939 0.13 -22.15 22.73
CA GLY A 939 0.05 -20.87 23.44
C GLY A 939 -1.36 -20.29 23.42
N ILE A 940 -1.46 -19.01 23.78
CA ILE A 940 -2.70 -18.25 23.82
C ILE A 940 -2.49 -16.87 23.19
N ALA A 941 -3.47 -16.39 22.44
CA ALA A 941 -3.53 -15.04 21.89
C ALA A 941 -4.82 -14.34 22.33
N ASP A 942 -4.82 -13.01 22.37
CA ASP A 942 -6.04 -12.25 22.67
C ASP A 942 -7.08 -12.45 21.56
N ASN A 943 -8.36 -12.34 21.94
CA ASN A 943 -9.47 -12.40 20.99
C ASN A 943 -9.34 -11.30 19.92
N GLY A 944 -9.73 -11.64 18.69
CA GLY A 944 -9.83 -10.69 17.59
C GLY A 944 -11.17 -9.96 17.60
N GLY A 945 -11.81 -9.86 16.43
CA GLY A 945 -13.07 -9.14 16.29
C GLY A 945 -14.26 -9.80 17.01
N MET A 946 -15.03 -9.01 17.75
CA MET A 946 -16.39 -9.37 18.18
C MET A 946 -17.35 -9.16 16.99
N VAL A 947 -18.18 -10.17 16.70
CA VAL A 947 -19.12 -10.16 15.58
C VAL A 947 -20.40 -9.42 15.98
N ARG A 948 -20.98 -9.81 17.10
CA ARG A 948 -22.24 -9.29 17.63
C ARG A 948 -22.37 -9.64 19.11
N ILE A 949 -23.41 -9.13 19.74
CA ILE A 949 -23.93 -9.64 21.00
C ILE A 949 -25.36 -10.18 20.79
N ASP A 950 -25.70 -11.27 21.44
CA ASP A 950 -27.07 -11.79 21.51
C ASP A 950 -27.69 -11.33 22.83
N ILE A 951 -28.89 -10.75 22.77
CA ILE A 951 -29.63 -10.28 23.94
C ILE A 951 -30.72 -11.30 24.27
N PHE A 952 -30.75 -11.73 25.53
CA PHE A 952 -31.77 -12.59 26.10
C PHE A 952 -32.52 -11.87 27.21
N THR A 953 -33.74 -12.33 27.50
CA THR A 953 -34.56 -11.83 28.59
C THR A 953 -35.05 -12.96 29.48
N LYS A 954 -35.02 -12.74 30.79
CA LYS A 954 -35.58 -13.66 31.81
C LYS A 954 -36.00 -12.83 33.02
N GLU A 955 -37.24 -13.02 33.49
CA GLU A 955 -37.78 -12.33 34.68
C GLU A 955 -37.59 -10.79 34.65
N GLY A 956 -37.80 -10.16 33.48
CA GLY A 956 -37.65 -8.71 33.31
C GLY A 956 -36.20 -8.19 33.33
N LYS A 957 -35.19 -9.09 33.28
CA LYS A 957 -33.77 -8.76 33.19
C LYS A 957 -33.21 -9.09 31.81
N ASN A 958 -32.26 -8.31 31.31
CA ASN A 958 -31.57 -8.57 30.05
C ASN A 958 -30.20 -9.22 30.28
N TYR A 959 -29.83 -10.15 29.41
CA TYR A 959 -28.61 -10.94 29.50
C TYR A 959 -27.87 -10.84 28.17
N ILE A 960 -26.55 -10.60 28.22
CA ILE A 960 -25.72 -10.38 27.04
C ILE A 960 -24.81 -11.58 26.82
N VAL A 961 -24.92 -12.23 25.67
CA VAL A 961 -23.98 -13.26 25.21
C VAL A 961 -23.11 -12.69 24.09
N PRO A 962 -21.80 -12.47 24.32
CA PRO A 962 -20.90 -11.96 23.28
C PRO A 962 -20.50 -13.07 22.32
N VAL A 963 -20.51 -12.77 21.01
CA VAL A 963 -20.13 -13.71 19.94
C VAL A 963 -18.89 -13.18 19.22
N TYR A 964 -17.79 -13.93 19.27
CA TYR A 964 -16.51 -13.59 18.65
C TYR A 964 -16.27 -14.36 17.36
N LEU A 965 -15.33 -13.88 16.54
CA LEU A 965 -14.91 -14.58 15.33
C LEU A 965 -14.29 -15.96 15.62
N SER A 966 -13.74 -16.20 16.81
CA SER A 966 -13.30 -17.52 17.25
C SER A 966 -14.43 -18.53 17.28
N ASP A 967 -15.62 -18.09 17.70
CA ASP A 967 -16.80 -18.93 17.90
C ASP A 967 -17.37 -19.32 16.53
N VAL A 968 -17.37 -18.37 15.57
CA VAL A 968 -17.72 -18.62 14.16
C VAL A 968 -16.83 -19.71 13.53
N ILE A 969 -15.53 -19.71 13.84
CA ILE A 969 -14.57 -20.69 13.30
C ILE A 969 -14.74 -22.06 13.96
N ARG A 970 -15.01 -22.11 15.27
CA ARG A 970 -15.34 -23.35 15.99
C ARG A 970 -16.70 -23.91 15.59
N ASN A 971 -17.56 -23.08 15.00
CA ASN A 971 -18.95 -23.39 14.68
C ASN A 971 -19.78 -23.73 15.93
N GLU A 972 -19.46 -23.09 17.06
CA GLU A 972 -20.09 -23.30 18.36
C GLU A 972 -20.71 -21.99 18.84
N LEU A 973 -22.04 -21.94 18.97
CA LEU A 973 -22.72 -20.72 19.39
C LEU A 973 -22.55 -20.56 20.92
N PRO A 974 -22.00 -19.44 21.41
CA PRO A 974 -21.80 -19.27 22.85
C PRO A 974 -23.15 -19.22 23.57
N ASN A 975 -23.20 -19.74 24.80
CA ASN A 975 -24.42 -19.85 25.60
C ASN A 975 -24.22 -19.34 27.04
N ARG A 976 -23.24 -18.47 27.27
CA ARG A 976 -22.97 -17.89 28.59
C ARG A 976 -23.10 -16.37 28.54
N ALA A 977 -23.91 -15.82 29.44
CA ALA A 977 -24.16 -14.40 29.53
C ALA A 977 -23.27 -13.72 30.58
N ILE A 978 -22.79 -12.52 30.24
CA ILE A 978 -21.79 -11.80 31.02
C ILE A 978 -22.24 -11.59 32.47
N VAL A 979 -21.37 -11.96 33.40
CA VAL A 979 -21.47 -11.59 34.82
C VAL A 979 -20.27 -10.72 35.17
N ALA A 980 -20.54 -9.52 35.67
CA ALA A 980 -19.53 -8.51 35.93
C ALA A 980 -18.44 -9.02 36.90
N ALA A 981 -17.19 -8.71 36.60
CA ALA A 981 -16.00 -9.07 37.37
C ALA A 981 -15.78 -10.59 37.61
N LYS A 982 -16.52 -11.46 36.91
CA LYS A 982 -16.35 -12.92 36.98
C LYS A 982 -15.74 -13.51 35.72
N PRO A 983 -14.96 -14.59 35.82
CA PRO A 983 -14.48 -15.33 34.66
C PRO A 983 -15.64 -16.00 33.92
N GLU A 984 -15.45 -16.27 32.62
CA GLU A 984 -16.48 -16.80 31.73
C GLU A 984 -17.08 -18.15 32.17
N LYS A 985 -16.30 -18.98 32.89
CA LYS A 985 -16.79 -20.23 33.49
C LYS A 985 -17.90 -20.02 34.55
N GLU A 986 -17.93 -18.85 35.18
CA GLU A 986 -18.88 -18.45 36.22
C GLU A 986 -19.98 -17.51 35.69
N TRP A 987 -20.06 -17.34 34.37
CA TRP A 987 -21.14 -16.61 33.72
C TRP A 987 -22.44 -17.41 33.69
N ASP A 988 -23.57 -16.68 33.64
CA ASP A 988 -24.92 -17.23 33.65
C ASP A 988 -25.11 -18.13 32.42
N LEU A 989 -25.47 -19.41 32.61
CA LEU A 989 -25.75 -20.34 31.51
C LEU A 989 -27.12 -20.04 30.91
N ILE A 990 -27.18 -19.88 29.59
CA ILE A 990 -28.41 -19.68 28.83
C ILE A 990 -28.99 -21.05 28.48
N ASP A 991 -30.19 -21.33 29.02
CA ASP A 991 -31.02 -22.49 28.76
C ASP A 991 -32.38 -22.05 28.16
N ASP A 992 -33.32 -22.99 28.02
CA ASP A 992 -34.63 -22.77 27.41
C ASP A 992 -35.54 -21.82 28.23
N SER A 993 -35.17 -21.50 29.49
CA SER A 993 -35.91 -20.52 30.30
C SER A 993 -35.61 -19.06 29.91
N PHE A 994 -34.63 -18.83 29.04
CA PHE A 994 -34.28 -17.51 28.54
C PHE A 994 -34.90 -17.28 27.15
N ASN A 995 -35.64 -16.18 27.02
CA ASN A 995 -36.20 -15.79 25.73
C ASN A 995 -35.17 -14.95 24.96
N PHE A 996 -34.76 -15.43 23.78
CA PHE A 996 -33.98 -14.62 22.85
C PHE A 996 -34.79 -13.40 22.42
N TYR A 997 -34.15 -12.23 22.36
CA TYR A 997 -34.80 -10.99 21.99
C TYR A 997 -34.34 -10.48 20.62
N PHE A 998 -33.07 -10.14 20.48
CA PHE A 998 -32.44 -9.77 19.20
C PHE A 998 -30.91 -9.81 19.31
N SER A 999 -30.21 -9.71 18.18
CA SER A 999 -28.76 -9.52 18.17
C SER A 999 -28.38 -8.07 17.86
N LEU A 1000 -27.29 -7.56 18.45
CA LEU A 1000 -26.72 -6.25 18.10
C LEU A 1000 -25.35 -6.41 17.45
N TYR A 1001 -25.24 -5.93 16.22
CA TYR A 1001 -23.99 -5.76 15.49
C TYR A 1001 -23.52 -4.31 15.60
N ALA A 1002 -22.22 -4.07 15.46
CA ALA A 1002 -21.71 -2.70 15.43
C ALA A 1002 -22.43 -1.87 14.35
N ASN A 1003 -22.81 -0.64 14.70
CA ASN A 1003 -23.68 0.26 13.95
C ASN A 1003 -25.14 -0.19 13.75
N ASP A 1004 -25.66 -1.16 14.52
CA ASP A 1004 -27.12 -1.31 14.66
C ASP A 1004 -27.68 -0.18 15.54
N LEU A 1005 -28.86 0.34 15.17
CA LEU A 1005 -29.51 1.42 15.91
C LEU A 1005 -30.31 0.84 17.09
N VAL A 1006 -30.10 1.39 18.28
CA VAL A 1006 -30.73 0.92 19.51
C VAL A 1006 -31.22 2.11 20.35
N LYS A 1007 -32.36 1.92 21.00
CA LYS A 1007 -32.85 2.79 22.06
C LYS A 1007 -32.76 2.05 23.39
N ILE A 1008 -32.14 2.67 24.38
CA ILE A 1008 -32.00 2.15 25.74
C ILE A 1008 -32.67 3.12 26.69
N ILE A 1009 -33.74 2.68 27.34
CA ILE A 1009 -34.45 3.46 28.33
C ILE A 1009 -34.04 2.90 29.70
N SER A 1010 -33.34 3.71 30.50
CA SER A 1010 -32.97 3.39 31.87
C SER A 1010 -33.64 4.34 32.85
N LYS A 1011 -33.60 4.04 34.15
CA LYS A 1011 -34.05 4.98 35.19
C LYS A 1011 -33.34 6.34 35.15
N LYS A 1012 -32.11 6.39 34.66
CA LYS A 1012 -31.27 7.61 34.66
C LYS A 1012 -31.46 8.47 33.42
N ALA A 1013 -31.58 7.84 32.26
CA ALA A 1013 -31.62 8.51 30.97
C ALA A 1013 -32.16 7.57 29.86
N THR A 1014 -32.60 8.18 28.77
CA THR A 1014 -32.87 7.51 27.50
C THR A 1014 -31.71 7.78 26.54
N TYR A 1015 -31.17 6.71 25.95
CA TYR A 1015 -30.13 6.76 24.95
C TYR A 1015 -30.70 6.29 23.62
N PHE A 1016 -30.45 7.01 22.54
CA PHE A 1016 -30.86 6.61 21.19
C PHE A 1016 -29.71 6.82 20.22
N GLY A 1017 -29.15 5.74 19.69
CA GLY A 1017 -27.95 5.82 18.86
C GLY A 1017 -27.42 4.45 18.43
N TYR A 1018 -26.26 4.47 17.80
CA TYR A 1018 -25.63 3.31 17.22
C TYR A 1018 -24.80 2.54 18.24
N TYR A 1019 -25.04 1.23 18.35
CA TYR A 1019 -24.22 0.34 19.17
C TYR A 1019 -22.79 0.26 18.62
N THR A 1020 -21.78 0.51 19.45
CA THR A 1020 -20.35 0.42 19.05
C THR A 1020 -19.61 -0.75 19.69
N GLY A 1021 -20.03 -1.22 20.86
CA GLY A 1021 -19.42 -2.37 21.52
C GLY A 1021 -19.95 -2.64 22.92
N THR A 1022 -19.50 -3.74 23.49
CA THR A 1022 -19.77 -4.15 24.87
C THR A 1022 -18.48 -4.52 25.57
N ASP A 1023 -18.32 -4.05 26.79
CA ASP A 1023 -17.24 -4.48 27.68
C ASP A 1023 -17.55 -5.87 28.25
N ARG A 1024 -16.72 -6.85 27.90
CA ARG A 1024 -16.81 -8.24 28.37
C ARG A 1024 -16.67 -8.37 29.90
N ALA A 1025 -15.93 -7.48 30.56
CA ALA A 1025 -15.68 -7.57 32.00
C ALA A 1025 -16.85 -7.05 32.84
N THR A 1026 -17.64 -6.12 32.30
CA THR A 1026 -18.71 -5.42 33.04
C THR A 1026 -20.10 -5.66 32.47
N GLY A 1027 -20.22 -6.04 31.20
CA GLY A 1027 -21.49 -6.09 30.46
C GLY A 1027 -22.00 -4.71 30.03
N GLY A 1028 -21.20 -3.65 30.22
CA GLY A 1028 -21.56 -2.29 29.83
C GLY A 1028 -21.61 -2.12 28.31
N VAL A 1029 -22.69 -1.53 27.81
CA VAL A 1029 -22.91 -1.23 26.38
C VAL A 1029 -22.41 0.18 26.07
N THR A 1030 -21.85 0.35 24.88
CA THR A 1030 -21.45 1.66 24.34
C THR A 1030 -22.35 2.06 23.18
N ILE A 1031 -22.86 3.30 23.23
CA ILE A 1031 -23.71 3.90 22.19
C ILE A 1031 -23.08 5.21 21.70
N LEU A 1032 -23.02 5.36 20.38
CA LEU A 1032 -22.66 6.59 19.69
C LEU A 1032 -23.92 7.31 19.19
N LEU A 1033 -24.07 8.60 19.46
CA LEU A 1033 -25.15 9.40 18.86
C LEU A 1033 -25.08 9.37 17.32
N HIS A 1034 -26.22 9.57 16.65
CA HIS A 1034 -26.29 9.37 15.20
C HIS A 1034 -25.27 10.25 14.45
N ASP A 1035 -25.16 11.51 14.86
CA ASP A 1035 -24.29 12.56 14.34
C ASP A 1035 -22.84 12.49 14.82
N GLY A 1036 -22.51 11.51 15.68
CA GLY A 1036 -21.16 11.32 16.20
C GLY A 1036 -20.76 12.30 17.32
N ALA A 1037 -21.63 13.21 17.75
CA ALA A 1037 -21.28 14.29 18.68
C ALA A 1037 -20.88 13.77 20.07
N ARG A 1038 -21.38 12.61 20.48
CA ARG A 1038 -21.07 12.02 21.79
C ARG A 1038 -21.13 10.50 21.77
N GLU A 1039 -20.16 9.87 22.45
CA GLU A 1039 -20.16 8.44 22.76
C GLU A 1039 -20.43 8.23 24.25
N PHE A 1040 -21.47 7.46 24.57
CA PHE A 1040 -21.83 7.06 25.92
C PHE A 1040 -21.31 5.65 26.18
N ARG A 1041 -20.37 5.52 27.13
CA ARG A 1041 -19.76 4.24 27.53
C ARG A 1041 -20.37 3.71 28.81
N SER A 1042 -20.20 2.41 29.04
CA SER A 1042 -20.55 1.73 30.29
C SER A 1042 -22.04 1.82 30.66
N ILE A 1043 -22.94 1.81 29.68
CA ILE A 1043 -24.39 1.79 29.91
C ILE A 1043 -24.78 0.40 30.40
N GLY A 1044 -25.22 0.30 31.66
CA GLY A 1044 -25.71 -0.96 32.22
C GLY A 1044 -27.11 -1.29 31.68
N VAL A 1045 -27.29 -2.51 31.17
CA VAL A 1045 -28.55 -2.94 30.54
C VAL A 1045 -29.18 -4.18 31.18
N LYS A 1046 -28.65 -4.68 32.31
CA LYS A 1046 -29.13 -5.95 32.91
C LYS A 1046 -30.48 -5.80 33.60
N VAL A 1047 -30.71 -4.71 34.33
CA VAL A 1047 -31.90 -4.54 35.19
C VAL A 1047 -32.48 -3.13 35.03
N ASN A 1048 -33.80 -2.99 35.17
CA ASN A 1048 -34.51 -1.71 35.08
C ASN A 1048 -34.23 -0.95 33.76
N THR A 1049 -34.10 -1.68 32.65
CA THR A 1049 -33.83 -1.11 31.34
C THR A 1049 -34.66 -1.77 30.26
N THR A 1050 -35.27 -0.94 29.41
CA THR A 1050 -35.96 -1.38 28.18
C THR A 1050 -35.02 -1.19 27.00
N LEU A 1051 -34.92 -2.22 26.15
CA LEU A 1051 -34.11 -2.20 24.94
C LEU A 1051 -35.03 -2.30 23.72
N GLU A 1052 -34.84 -1.41 22.74
CA GLU A 1052 -35.56 -1.44 21.47
C GLU A 1052 -34.56 -1.35 20.32
N LYS A 1053 -34.64 -2.29 19.37
CA LYS A 1053 -33.79 -2.29 18.17
C LYS A 1053 -34.52 -1.61 17.01
N TYR A 1054 -33.77 -0.85 16.22
CA TYR A 1054 -34.25 -0.15 15.05
C TYR A 1054 -33.37 -0.43 13.83
N GLN A 1055 -33.94 -0.24 12.65
CA GLN A 1055 -33.23 -0.23 11.38
C GLN A 1055 -33.32 1.17 10.77
N VAL A 1056 -32.21 1.59 10.16
CA VAL A 1056 -32.11 2.84 9.42
C VAL A 1056 -31.77 2.53 7.98
N ASP A 1057 -32.53 3.06 7.03
CA ASP A 1057 -32.18 2.95 5.62
C ASP A 1057 -31.04 3.89 5.22
N VAL A 1058 -30.65 3.89 3.94
CA VAL A 1058 -29.51 4.68 3.46
C VAL A 1058 -29.76 6.19 3.38
N ILE A 1059 -31.01 6.64 3.49
CA ILE A 1059 -31.42 8.06 3.50
C ILE A 1059 -31.90 8.52 4.89
N GLY A 1060 -31.74 7.70 5.92
CA GLY A 1060 -31.99 8.06 7.31
C GLY A 1060 -33.41 7.80 7.80
N ASN A 1061 -34.27 7.09 7.05
CA ASN A 1061 -35.58 6.69 7.55
C ASN A 1061 -35.44 5.57 8.58
N ILE A 1062 -36.15 5.70 9.71
CA ILE A 1062 -36.05 4.79 10.86
C ILE A 1062 -37.30 3.91 10.93
N SER A 1063 -37.10 2.60 11.18
CA SER A 1063 -38.17 1.64 11.43
C SER A 1063 -37.82 0.76 12.64
N LYS A 1064 -38.82 0.40 13.46
CA LYS A 1064 -38.62 -0.47 14.63
C LYS A 1064 -38.54 -1.94 14.21
N VAL A 1065 -37.59 -2.68 14.79
CA VAL A 1065 -37.46 -4.13 14.59
C VAL A 1065 -38.27 -4.84 15.68
N ASN A 1066 -39.31 -5.58 15.30
CA ASN A 1066 -40.24 -6.19 16.24
C ASN A 1066 -39.87 -7.61 16.66
N HIS A 1067 -39.31 -8.41 15.75
CA HIS A 1067 -38.98 -9.81 16.02
C HIS A 1067 -37.71 -10.23 15.27
N GLU A 1068 -36.84 -10.99 15.93
CA GLU A 1068 -35.69 -11.66 15.33
C GLU A 1068 -35.59 -13.09 15.88
N THR A 1069 -35.13 -14.01 15.04
CA THR A 1069 -34.75 -15.36 15.46
C THR A 1069 -33.25 -15.40 15.74
N ARG A 1070 -32.83 -16.18 16.75
CA ARG A 1070 -31.40 -16.36 17.03
C ARG A 1070 -30.75 -17.13 15.89
N LEU A 1071 -29.91 -16.45 15.10
CA LEU A 1071 -29.27 -17.06 13.93
C LEU A 1071 -27.99 -17.81 14.32
N ASP A 1072 -27.86 -19.07 13.89
CA ASP A 1072 -26.60 -19.80 13.96
C ASP A 1072 -25.61 -19.37 12.85
N PHE A 1073 -24.38 -19.90 12.88
CA PHE A 1073 -23.36 -19.54 11.90
C PHE A 1073 -23.59 -20.08 10.48
N SER A 1074 -24.38 -21.14 10.33
CA SER A 1074 -24.77 -21.69 9.03
C SER A 1074 -25.83 -20.80 8.36
N GLN A 1075 -26.83 -20.39 9.11
CA GLN A 1075 -27.90 -19.48 8.70
C GLN A 1075 -27.34 -18.11 8.31
N LEU A 1076 -26.33 -17.61 9.04
CA LEU A 1076 -25.61 -16.37 8.70
C LEU A 1076 -24.81 -16.47 7.40
N LYS A 1077 -24.36 -17.67 7.00
CA LYS A 1077 -23.64 -17.87 5.73
C LYS A 1077 -24.60 -17.88 4.54
N THR A 1078 -25.82 -18.39 4.71
CA THR A 1078 -26.87 -18.44 3.67
C THR A 1078 -27.59 -17.10 3.43
N GLN A 1079 -27.58 -16.18 4.39
CA GLN A 1079 -28.15 -14.82 4.20
C GLN A 1079 -27.24 -13.87 3.39
N LYS A 1080 -26.02 -14.29 3.05
CA LYS A 1080 -24.96 -13.48 2.45
C LYS A 1080 -24.88 -13.70 0.96
#